data_AF-A0A4X2LGU9-F1
#
_entry.id   AF-A0A4X2LGU9-F1
#
_cell.length_a   1.000
_cell.length_b   1.000
_cell.length_c   1.000
_cell.angle_alpha   90.00
_cell.angle_beta   90.00
_cell.angle_gamma   90.00
#
_symmetry.space_group_name_H-M   'P 1'
#
loop_
_entity.id
_entity.type
_entity.pdbx_description
1 polymer ?
#
loop_
_entity_poly.entity_id
_entity_poly.type
_entity_poly.pdbx_seq_one_letter_code
_entity_poly.pdbx_strand_id
1 'polypeptide(L)'
;MAGDGGAGGESPDWFGFVFCPQASFPGNLHLVMVLRPTSFIQRTFTDIGFRFSQDDFILKLPVVMLSSVSDLLSYIDEKQLTPEFGGTLEYCHSEWVIFRTAIESFALTVKEMAQILQSFGTELAETELPDDAFSIEQLLTIRTAKYFQLKEEIISVMKEGNMLLRTFEVPNTKESNEEPPQEKPGDWETVNRLLAQLHEMEVAFDEFWDKHQLKMNQYIQLSKFEQNFLELKDAIEFLMDQHAAIPSTGDSVVDVKQRLTELGTLDEMATELIGKAQLLILHGHQLAANHHYAVDLICQRCNELRHQTDVLSEELKAKENTLTKTLELQSRLHQALLCCDEGAYLLANQPMDKCQAKEGAQRALYDIEKFLDVTLPNLKYDPRVLQREFEVILTPELKAQIQGVQVKLENIRSMFQNRQACFRKLTDKHSRPIQLVTPRPEHAGRSKSPLFSPKHGKMACPLFIAISCYLLSTDTFFPLKKCLCDSFIHFLILKHGTPQGYRAEMDNPGMLALIPPALKNRKDILFGNMPEIYEFHNKIFLHSLESCLEAPQRVGFCFLERRSDFQIYEKYCQNKPRSELLWRQCSESAFFLECQKKLEHKLGLDSYLLKPVQRLTKYQLLLKELLKYSASSEGVQQLQEALVAMLDLLKSVNDSMHQTAITGYDGNLSDLGRVLMQGSFSVWISHRKGTTKMKDFARFKPMQRHLFLYEKAIVFCKRRDEHGDGHERTPFYSFKHYLKMSAIGITENVKGDNRKFEIWYTGREEVYIVQVSDFLRWPLLSCPAFRKPVLYTLEFIKLINHGVCFHLTKVFTSEFLSRRIFKTRFDFPNA
;
A
#
# COMPACT_ATOMS: atom_id res chain seq x y z
N MET A 1 16.20 26.48 -61.06
CA MET A 1 16.10 27.49 -62.13
C MET A 1 17.06 28.61 -61.81
N ALA A 2 17.65 29.26 -62.83
CA ALA A 2 18.71 30.27 -62.66
C ALA A 2 18.57 31.38 -63.72
N GLY A 3 19.32 32.48 -63.55
CA GLY A 3 19.17 33.73 -64.28
C GLY A 3 18.16 34.66 -63.61
N ASP A 4 18.31 35.98 -63.62
CA ASP A 4 19.40 36.84 -64.15
C ASP A 4 19.30 38.20 -63.40
N GLY A 5 20.28 39.09 -63.28
CA GLY A 5 21.66 39.18 -63.75
C GLY A 5 22.25 40.52 -63.26
N GLY A 6 23.55 40.77 -63.42
CA GLY A 6 24.14 42.07 -63.04
C GLY A 6 25.66 42.09 -62.99
N ALA A 7 26.28 42.96 -63.79
CA ALA A 7 27.73 43.13 -63.89
C ALA A 7 28.17 44.54 -63.49
N GLY A 8 29.41 44.64 -62.96
CA GLY A 8 30.14 45.90 -62.78
C GLY A 8 30.13 46.45 -61.36
N GLY A 9 31.29 46.44 -60.69
CA GLY A 9 31.48 47.05 -59.37
C GLY A 9 32.80 46.65 -58.72
N GLU A 10 33.89 47.34 -59.06
CA GLU A 10 35.17 47.16 -58.36
C GLU A 10 35.13 47.82 -56.96
N SER A 11 35.21 47.02 -55.91
CA SER A 11 35.69 47.45 -54.58
C SER A 11 36.22 46.24 -53.78
N PRO A 12 37.14 46.42 -52.80
CA PRO A 12 38.12 45.37 -52.52
C PRO A 12 38.05 44.78 -51.09
N ASP A 13 37.38 43.63 -50.93
CA ASP A 13 37.30 42.91 -49.64
C ASP A 13 37.85 41.48 -49.72
N TRP A 14 39.16 41.34 -49.48
CA TRP A 14 39.79 40.07 -49.09
C TRP A 14 40.17 40.09 -47.59
N PHE A 15 39.19 40.39 -46.73
CA PHE A 15 39.30 40.22 -45.27
C PHE A 15 38.70 38.89 -44.82
N GLY A 16 39.31 37.78 -45.26
CA GLY A 16 38.97 36.42 -44.86
C GLY A 16 39.38 36.08 -43.42
N PHE A 17 38.88 36.82 -42.43
CA PHE A 17 39.06 36.49 -41.01
C PHE A 17 38.21 35.27 -40.64
N VAL A 18 38.75 34.07 -40.84
CA VAL A 18 38.16 32.80 -40.39
C VAL A 18 38.35 32.66 -38.88
N PHE A 19 37.55 33.41 -38.11
CA PHE A 19 37.33 33.17 -36.68
C PHE A 19 36.43 31.93 -36.50
N CYS A 20 36.99 30.75 -36.79
CA CYS A 20 36.31 29.49 -36.56
C CYS A 20 36.46 29.08 -35.08
N PRO A 21 35.36 28.82 -34.34
CA PRO A 21 35.45 28.31 -32.99
C PRO A 21 36.19 26.97 -32.94
N GLN A 22 36.98 26.74 -31.88
CA GLN A 22 37.78 25.52 -31.68
C GLN A 22 36.96 24.22 -31.62
N ALA A 23 35.62 24.31 -31.58
CA ALA A 23 34.69 23.18 -31.64
C ALA A 23 34.53 22.56 -33.04
N SER A 24 35.00 23.22 -34.11
CA SER A 24 34.77 22.80 -35.51
C SER A 24 35.86 21.92 -36.12
N PHE A 25 36.96 21.64 -35.41
CA PHE A 25 38.05 20.77 -35.89
C PHE A 25 38.20 19.53 -35.00
N PRO A 26 38.36 18.32 -35.57
CA PRO A 26 38.48 17.07 -34.80
C PRO A 26 39.88 16.83 -34.22
N GLY A 27 40.79 17.81 -34.29
CA GLY A 27 42.19 17.69 -33.83
C GLY A 27 42.71 18.97 -33.19
N ASN A 28 43.81 18.85 -32.45
CA ASN A 28 44.48 20.00 -31.85
C ASN A 28 45.08 20.90 -32.93
N LEU A 29 44.75 22.20 -32.90
CA LEU A 29 45.28 23.18 -33.83
C LEU A 29 46.71 23.54 -33.40
N HIS A 30 47.71 23.03 -34.14
CA HIS A 30 49.12 23.03 -33.72
C HIS A 30 49.96 24.19 -34.27
N LEU A 31 49.61 24.73 -35.43
CA LEU A 31 50.37 25.74 -36.18
C LEU A 31 49.41 26.47 -37.12
N VAL A 32 49.53 27.80 -37.22
CA VAL A 32 48.83 28.61 -38.23
C VAL A 32 49.84 29.17 -39.21
N MET A 33 49.64 28.92 -40.51
CA MET A 33 50.44 29.49 -41.58
C MET A 33 49.62 30.53 -42.34
N VAL A 34 50.17 31.73 -42.50
CA VAL A 34 49.51 32.87 -43.13
C VAL A 34 50.29 33.28 -44.38
N LEU A 35 49.71 33.03 -45.55
CA LEU A 35 50.28 33.46 -46.82
C LEU A 35 50.13 34.97 -46.98
N ARG A 36 51.23 35.72 -47.13
CA ARG A 36 51.17 37.18 -47.31
C ARG A 36 50.60 37.55 -48.69
N PRO A 37 49.71 38.56 -48.78
CA PRO A 37 49.32 39.16 -50.05
C PRO A 37 50.53 39.65 -50.86
N THR A 38 50.47 39.50 -52.18
CA THR A 38 51.49 39.98 -53.12
C THR A 38 51.47 41.51 -53.29
N SER A 39 50.30 42.14 -53.10
CA SER A 39 50.12 43.59 -53.21
C SER A 39 50.67 44.36 -52.00
N PHE A 40 51.58 45.30 -52.27
CA PHE A 40 52.35 46.08 -51.28
C PHE A 40 51.48 46.77 -50.20
N ILE A 41 50.32 47.31 -50.58
CA ILE A 41 49.42 48.02 -49.66
C ILE A 41 48.75 47.04 -48.68
N GLN A 42 48.23 45.90 -49.16
CA GLN A 42 47.60 44.87 -48.32
C GLN A 42 48.60 44.23 -47.34
N ARG A 43 49.86 44.07 -47.76
CA ARG A 43 50.97 43.61 -46.91
C ARG A 43 51.18 44.50 -45.68
N THR A 44 51.09 45.82 -45.87
CA THR A 44 51.26 46.80 -44.78
C THR A 44 50.10 46.76 -43.79
N PHE A 45 48.85 46.68 -44.25
CA PHE A 45 47.68 46.61 -43.35
C PHE A 45 47.60 45.30 -42.57
N THR A 46 48.01 44.17 -43.15
CA THR A 46 48.02 42.87 -42.45
C THR A 46 49.09 42.79 -41.36
N ASP A 47 50.33 43.23 -41.64
CA ASP A 47 51.39 43.29 -40.62
C ASP A 47 51.08 44.31 -39.48
N ILE A 48 50.21 45.31 -39.72
CA ILE A 48 49.71 46.22 -38.67
C ILE A 48 48.59 45.57 -37.85
N GLY A 49 47.61 44.92 -38.49
CA GLY A 49 46.48 44.27 -37.81
C GLY A 49 46.91 43.21 -36.78
N PHE A 50 47.93 42.42 -37.10
CA PHE A 50 48.50 41.43 -36.17
C PHE A 50 49.34 42.03 -35.03
N ARG A 51 49.75 43.31 -35.10
CA ARG A 51 50.49 43.98 -34.01
C ARG A 51 49.59 44.61 -32.96
N PHE A 52 48.34 44.91 -33.29
CA PHE A 52 47.37 45.52 -32.36
C PHE A 52 46.48 44.50 -31.64
N SER A 53 46.61 43.20 -31.91
CA SER A 53 45.77 42.13 -31.35
C SER A 53 46.51 41.18 -30.39
N GLN A 54 47.80 41.40 -30.09
CA GLN A 54 48.60 40.47 -29.29
C GLN A 54 48.23 40.42 -27.80
N ASP A 55 47.69 41.50 -27.22
CA ASP A 55 47.50 41.60 -25.77
C ASP A 55 46.21 40.93 -25.25
N ASP A 56 45.15 40.82 -26.05
CA ASP A 56 43.83 40.30 -25.59
C ASP A 56 43.65 38.77 -25.73
N PHE A 57 44.46 38.08 -26.54
CA PHE A 57 44.29 36.64 -26.82
C PHE A 57 45.60 35.84 -26.73
N ILE A 58 45.99 35.46 -25.50
CA ILE A 58 47.13 34.56 -25.25
C ILE A 58 46.74 33.09 -25.55
N LEU A 59 46.54 32.78 -26.84
CA LEU A 59 46.65 31.42 -27.37
C LEU A 59 48.11 31.12 -27.66
N LYS A 60 48.67 30.07 -27.05
CA LYS A 60 50.06 29.62 -27.29
C LYS A 60 50.25 28.87 -28.63
N LEU A 61 49.57 29.30 -29.70
CA LEU A 61 49.80 28.76 -31.03
C LEU A 61 50.95 29.50 -31.73
N PRO A 62 51.90 28.80 -32.36
CA PRO A 62 52.83 29.42 -33.29
C PRO A 62 52.08 29.88 -34.55
N VAL A 63 52.41 31.09 -35.01
CA VAL A 63 51.93 31.66 -36.28
C VAL A 63 53.13 31.95 -37.16
N VAL A 64 53.12 31.45 -38.40
CA VAL A 64 54.21 31.61 -39.38
C VAL A 64 53.71 32.39 -40.58
N MET A 65 54.35 33.54 -40.86
CA MET A 65 54.04 34.39 -42.01
C MET A 65 54.86 33.95 -43.22
N LEU A 66 54.22 33.42 -44.24
CA LEU A 66 54.86 32.93 -45.47
C LEU A 66 54.97 34.04 -46.53
N SER A 67 56.06 34.02 -47.30
CA SER A 67 56.42 35.07 -48.27
C SER A 67 55.85 34.80 -49.67
N SER A 68 55.73 33.52 -50.03
CA SER A 68 55.25 33.00 -51.32
C SER A 68 54.54 31.65 -51.13
N VAL A 69 53.84 31.16 -52.16
CA VAL A 69 53.24 29.81 -52.15
C VAL A 69 54.31 28.73 -52.10
N SER A 70 55.49 28.95 -52.71
CA SER A 70 56.62 28.01 -52.63
C SER A 70 57.20 27.87 -51.22
N ASP A 71 57.01 28.85 -50.33
CA ASP A 71 57.39 28.73 -48.92
C ASP A 71 56.54 27.67 -48.21
N LEU A 72 55.28 27.47 -48.62
CA LEU A 72 54.33 26.53 -48.00
C LEU A 72 54.80 25.06 -48.15
N LEU A 73 55.41 24.73 -49.29
CA LEU A 73 56.01 23.42 -49.59
C LEU A 73 57.25 23.09 -48.71
N SER A 74 57.75 24.06 -47.93
CA SER A 74 58.78 23.79 -46.91
C SER A 74 58.21 23.34 -45.55
N TYR A 75 56.88 23.39 -45.38
CA TYR A 75 56.17 22.99 -44.16
C TYR A 75 55.10 21.90 -44.39
N ILE A 76 54.59 21.75 -45.61
CA ILE A 76 53.52 20.81 -45.99
C ILE A 76 53.96 20.04 -47.24
N ASP A 77 53.71 18.73 -47.28
CA ASP A 77 53.99 17.88 -48.43
C ASP A 77 53.12 18.28 -49.64
N GLU A 78 53.68 18.23 -50.85
CA GLU A 78 52.99 18.50 -52.12
C GLU A 78 51.69 17.67 -52.26
N LYS A 79 51.66 16.45 -51.71
CA LYS A 79 50.51 15.54 -51.71
C LYS A 79 49.39 15.93 -50.75
N GLN A 80 49.60 16.93 -49.90
CA GLN A 80 48.63 17.42 -48.92
C GLN A 80 48.08 18.81 -49.28
N LEU A 81 48.47 19.36 -50.44
CA LEU A 81 48.06 20.66 -50.96
C LEU A 81 47.27 20.48 -52.25
N THR A 82 46.23 21.30 -52.45
CA THR A 82 45.47 21.30 -53.71
C THR A 82 46.30 21.92 -54.85
N PRO A 83 45.99 21.64 -56.13
CA PRO A 83 46.68 22.24 -57.28
C PRO A 83 46.71 23.78 -57.27
N GLU A 84 45.73 24.41 -56.61
CA GLU A 84 45.64 25.87 -56.39
C GLU A 84 46.85 26.43 -55.63
N PHE A 85 47.45 25.63 -54.75
CA PHE A 85 48.63 25.95 -53.96
C PHE A 85 49.89 25.22 -54.45
N GLY A 86 49.86 24.68 -55.68
CA GLY A 86 50.98 23.96 -56.29
C GLY A 86 51.19 22.55 -55.75
N GLY A 87 50.14 21.89 -55.24
CA GLY A 87 50.17 20.51 -54.80
C GLY A 87 49.44 19.52 -55.72
N THR A 88 49.33 18.27 -55.27
CA THR A 88 48.77 17.13 -56.02
C THR A 88 47.52 16.51 -55.38
N LEU A 89 46.98 17.10 -54.31
CA LEU A 89 45.75 16.62 -53.66
C LEU A 89 44.51 17.00 -54.50
N GLU A 90 43.90 16.02 -55.16
CA GLU A 90 42.58 16.20 -55.78
C GLU A 90 41.52 16.43 -54.68
N TYR A 91 40.94 17.63 -54.65
CA TYR A 91 39.93 18.03 -53.68
C TYR A 91 38.72 18.66 -54.37
N CYS A 92 37.56 18.03 -54.23
CA CYS A 92 36.28 18.54 -54.72
C CYS A 92 35.45 19.03 -53.54
N HIS A 93 35.39 20.36 -53.33
CA HIS A 93 34.66 20.95 -52.20
C HIS A 93 33.17 20.55 -52.19
N SER A 94 32.53 20.50 -53.36
CA SER A 94 31.14 20.09 -53.50
C SER A 94 30.89 18.63 -53.10
N GLU A 95 31.78 17.71 -53.45
CA GLU A 95 31.68 16.31 -53.02
C GLU A 95 31.94 16.17 -51.52
N TRP A 96 32.96 16.85 -50.99
CA TRP A 96 33.22 16.89 -49.55
C TRP A 96 32.00 17.38 -48.76
N VAL A 97 31.36 18.47 -49.21
CA VAL A 97 30.11 18.96 -48.59
C VAL A 97 28.99 17.91 -48.67
N ILE A 98 28.79 17.25 -49.82
CA ILE A 98 27.76 16.20 -49.98
C ILE A 98 28.01 15.03 -49.03
N PHE A 99 29.23 14.48 -49.01
CA PHE A 99 29.60 13.35 -48.17
C PHE A 99 29.49 13.69 -46.68
N ARG A 100 30.02 14.84 -46.24
CA ARG A 100 29.92 15.29 -44.85
C ARG A 100 28.48 15.52 -44.42
N THR A 101 27.66 16.13 -45.27
CA THR A 101 26.21 16.30 -45.02
C THR A 101 25.51 14.96 -44.85
N ALA A 102 25.84 13.95 -45.68
CA ALA A 102 25.26 12.62 -45.58
C ALA A 102 25.67 11.88 -44.29
N ILE A 103 26.94 11.97 -43.89
CA ILE A 103 27.44 11.39 -42.63
C ILE A 103 26.79 12.06 -41.43
N GLU A 104 26.68 13.39 -41.44
CA GLU A 104 26.08 14.16 -40.34
C GLU A 104 24.57 13.93 -40.26
N SER A 105 23.87 13.78 -41.39
CA SER A 105 22.48 13.32 -41.44
C SER A 105 22.32 11.91 -40.85
N PHE A 106 23.14 10.93 -41.27
CA PHE A 106 23.09 9.58 -40.74
C PHE A 106 23.41 9.52 -39.23
N ALA A 107 24.37 10.33 -38.76
CA ALA A 107 24.69 10.46 -37.34
C ALA A 107 23.53 11.06 -36.52
N LEU A 108 22.74 11.96 -37.11
CA LEU A 108 21.49 12.45 -36.51
C LEU A 108 20.44 11.34 -36.46
N THR A 109 20.20 10.60 -37.55
CA THR A 109 19.24 9.48 -37.58
C THR A 109 19.56 8.41 -36.53
N VAL A 110 20.83 8.00 -36.39
CA VAL A 110 21.28 7.04 -35.36
C VAL A 110 21.04 7.58 -33.94
N LYS A 111 21.28 8.86 -33.70
CA LYS A 111 21.04 9.55 -32.43
C LYS A 111 19.55 9.70 -32.10
N GLU A 112 18.71 9.97 -33.10
CA GLU A 112 17.25 10.05 -32.94
C GLU A 112 16.66 8.67 -32.63
N MET A 113 17.10 7.62 -33.34
CA MET A 113 16.74 6.24 -33.03
C MET A 113 17.11 5.88 -31.58
N ALA A 114 18.30 6.28 -31.10
CA ALA A 114 18.68 6.08 -29.70
C ALA A 114 17.76 6.78 -28.69
N GLN A 115 17.27 7.99 -29.01
CA GLN A 115 16.30 8.71 -28.17
C GLN A 115 14.92 8.05 -28.19
N ILE A 116 14.46 7.54 -29.34
CA ILE A 116 13.20 6.83 -29.48
C ILE A 116 13.23 5.53 -28.66
N LEU A 117 14.26 4.69 -28.82
CA LEU A 117 14.41 3.45 -28.08
C LEU A 117 14.56 3.70 -26.57
N GLN A 118 15.32 4.73 -26.16
CA GLN A 118 15.40 5.14 -24.76
C GLN A 118 14.03 5.59 -24.22
N SER A 119 13.24 6.32 -25.00
CA SER A 119 11.91 6.77 -24.59
C SER A 119 10.95 5.59 -24.38
N PHE A 120 10.96 4.60 -25.28
CA PHE A 120 10.14 3.40 -25.15
C PHE A 120 10.61 2.50 -24.00
N GLY A 121 11.92 2.31 -23.82
CA GLY A 121 12.46 1.61 -22.64
C GLY A 121 12.09 2.29 -21.32
N THR A 122 11.96 3.63 -21.33
CA THR A 122 11.49 4.41 -20.17
C THR A 122 9.98 4.23 -19.96
N GLU A 123 9.15 4.35 -21.00
CA GLU A 123 7.70 4.06 -20.96
C GLU A 123 7.42 2.67 -20.38
N LEU A 124 8.14 1.65 -20.86
CA LEU A 124 8.07 0.26 -20.38
C LEU A 124 8.50 0.08 -18.92
N ALA A 125 9.37 0.95 -18.40
CA ALA A 125 9.86 0.91 -17.02
C ALA A 125 9.04 1.78 -16.04
N GLU A 126 8.37 2.82 -16.53
CA GLU A 126 7.62 3.79 -15.72
C GLU A 126 6.11 3.56 -15.70
N THR A 127 5.54 2.81 -16.66
CA THR A 127 4.11 2.50 -16.67
C THR A 127 3.72 1.59 -15.49
N GLU A 128 2.78 2.06 -14.66
CA GLU A 128 2.09 1.26 -13.65
C GLU A 128 1.28 0.13 -14.32
N LEU A 129 1.33 -1.08 -13.77
CA LEU A 129 0.55 -2.20 -14.30
C LEU A 129 -0.87 -2.17 -13.73
N PRO A 130 -1.92 -2.44 -14.54
CA PRO A 130 -3.26 -2.73 -14.03
C PRO A 130 -3.26 -3.88 -13.02
N ASP A 131 -4.27 -3.91 -12.15
CA ASP A 131 -4.46 -5.04 -11.20
C ASP A 131 -5.08 -6.28 -11.88
N ASP A 132 -5.61 -6.16 -13.10
CA ASP A 132 -6.28 -7.24 -13.83
C ASP A 132 -5.44 -7.85 -14.97
N ALA A 133 -5.44 -9.19 -15.05
CA ALA A 133 -4.66 -9.93 -16.04
C ALA A 133 -5.02 -9.59 -17.50
N PHE A 134 -6.28 -9.26 -17.78
CA PHE A 134 -6.78 -9.02 -19.14
C PHE A 134 -6.22 -7.70 -19.72
N SER A 135 -6.25 -6.62 -18.96
CA SER A 135 -5.65 -5.34 -19.37
C SER A 135 -4.13 -5.45 -19.51
N ILE A 136 -3.46 -6.31 -18.73
CA ILE A 136 -2.03 -6.59 -18.90
C ILE A 136 -1.77 -7.37 -20.20
N GLU A 137 -2.60 -8.36 -20.56
CA GLU A 137 -2.48 -9.09 -21.83
C GLU A 137 -2.70 -8.15 -23.04
N GLN A 138 -3.67 -7.23 -22.96
CA GLN A 138 -3.85 -6.19 -23.98
C GLN A 138 -2.64 -5.23 -24.05
N LEU A 139 -2.16 -4.74 -22.91
CA LEU A 139 -1.03 -3.83 -22.81
C LEU A 139 0.26 -4.47 -23.34
N LEU A 140 0.50 -5.74 -23.05
CA LEU A 140 1.61 -6.52 -23.58
C LEU A 140 1.50 -6.69 -25.10
N THR A 141 0.30 -6.95 -25.62
CA THR A 141 0.04 -7.06 -27.07
C THR A 141 0.37 -5.75 -27.80
N ILE A 142 -0.10 -4.61 -27.29
CA ILE A 142 0.17 -3.27 -27.86
C ILE A 142 1.68 -2.97 -27.85
N ARG A 143 2.36 -3.25 -26.73
CA ARG A 143 3.82 -3.07 -26.61
C ARG A 143 4.61 -3.98 -27.55
N THR A 144 4.17 -5.21 -27.74
CA THR A 144 4.81 -6.18 -28.65
C THR A 144 4.75 -5.69 -30.10
N ALA A 145 3.62 -5.13 -30.53
CA ALA A 145 3.50 -4.50 -31.85
C ALA A 145 4.46 -3.29 -32.00
N LYS A 146 4.56 -2.44 -30.97
CA LYS A 146 5.47 -1.28 -30.95
C LYS A 146 6.96 -1.70 -30.96
N TYR A 147 7.32 -2.79 -30.29
CA TYR A 147 8.65 -3.39 -30.36
C TYR A 147 9.00 -3.81 -31.79
N PHE A 148 8.13 -4.57 -32.46
CA PHE A 148 8.37 -5.00 -33.85
C PHE A 148 8.43 -3.83 -34.85
N GLN A 149 7.63 -2.78 -34.65
CA GLN A 149 7.74 -1.55 -35.45
C GLN A 149 9.14 -0.93 -35.32
N LEU A 150 9.59 -0.68 -34.08
CA LEU A 150 10.90 -0.08 -33.81
C LEU A 150 12.06 -0.95 -34.32
N LYS A 151 11.91 -2.28 -34.29
CA LYS A 151 12.87 -3.24 -34.86
C LYS A 151 13.04 -3.07 -36.37
N GLU A 152 11.95 -2.97 -37.13
CA GLU A 152 12.01 -2.68 -38.57
C GLU A 152 12.58 -1.28 -38.87
N GLU A 153 12.29 -0.28 -38.03
CA GLU A 153 12.88 1.06 -38.17
C GLU A 153 14.42 1.04 -37.98
N ILE A 154 14.95 0.36 -36.96
CA ILE A 154 16.40 0.13 -36.78
C ILE A 154 16.99 -0.53 -38.03
N ILE A 155 16.38 -1.63 -38.49
CA ILE A 155 16.83 -2.40 -39.66
C ILE A 155 16.80 -1.53 -40.94
N SER A 156 15.88 -0.57 -41.05
CA SER A 156 15.85 0.41 -42.13
C SER A 156 17.04 1.38 -42.09
N VAL A 157 17.33 1.96 -40.92
CA VAL A 157 18.48 2.86 -40.72
C VAL A 157 19.82 2.12 -40.92
N MET A 158 19.90 0.84 -40.54
CA MET A 158 21.06 0.00 -40.86
C MET A 158 21.26 -0.17 -42.37
N LYS A 159 20.19 -0.33 -43.16
CA LYS A 159 20.28 -0.40 -44.63
C LYS A 159 20.75 0.93 -45.23
N GLU A 160 20.26 2.06 -44.71
CA GLU A 160 20.70 3.41 -45.10
C GLU A 160 22.21 3.59 -44.87
N GLY A 161 22.70 3.31 -43.66
CA GLY A 161 24.13 3.44 -43.33
C GLY A 161 25.03 2.51 -44.17
N ASN A 162 24.57 1.29 -44.49
CA ASN A 162 25.29 0.39 -45.39
C ASN A 162 25.32 0.89 -46.84
N MET A 163 24.27 1.57 -47.31
CA MET A 163 24.26 2.22 -48.62
C MET A 163 25.18 3.45 -48.65
N LEU A 164 25.22 4.24 -47.58
CA LEU A 164 26.18 5.33 -47.42
C LEU A 164 27.62 4.81 -47.42
N LEU A 165 27.90 3.68 -46.73
CA LEU A 165 29.23 3.08 -46.68
C LEU A 165 29.75 2.70 -48.09
N ARG A 166 28.89 2.11 -48.93
CA ARG A 166 29.20 1.74 -50.32
C ARG A 166 29.56 2.93 -51.21
N THR A 167 29.11 4.14 -50.88
CA THR A 167 29.48 5.35 -51.62
C THR A 167 30.94 5.77 -51.38
N PHE A 168 31.60 5.21 -50.36
CA PHE A 168 33.03 5.35 -50.11
C PHE A 168 33.86 4.14 -50.61
N GLU A 169 33.22 3.13 -51.23
CA GLU A 169 33.89 1.97 -51.81
C GLU A 169 34.21 2.24 -53.29
N VAL A 170 35.49 2.52 -53.59
CA VAL A 170 35.95 2.82 -54.96
C VAL A 170 35.65 1.64 -55.90
N PRO A 171 34.99 1.85 -57.05
CA PRO A 171 34.75 0.79 -58.03
C PRO A 171 36.08 0.25 -58.58
N ASN A 172 36.37 -1.01 -58.29
CA ASN A 172 37.66 -1.63 -58.62
C ASN A 172 37.75 -2.01 -60.11
N THR A 173 37.88 -1.01 -61.00
CA THR A 173 37.95 -1.19 -62.46
C THR A 173 39.32 -1.66 -62.95
N LYS A 174 39.59 -2.95 -62.68
CA LYS A 174 40.51 -3.87 -63.38
C LYS A 174 42.03 -3.64 -63.30
N GLU A 175 42.69 -4.69 -62.83
CA GLU A 175 43.87 -5.31 -63.46
C GLU A 175 45.10 -4.43 -63.74
N SER A 176 45.82 -4.03 -62.69
CA SER A 176 47.31 -4.06 -62.70
C SER A 176 47.83 -4.34 -61.28
N ASN A 177 49.11 -4.71 -61.15
CA ASN A 177 49.71 -5.10 -59.87
C ASN A 177 50.31 -3.90 -59.11
N GLU A 178 50.49 -4.08 -57.79
CA GLU A 178 51.39 -3.30 -56.92
C GLU A 178 51.04 -1.82 -56.68
N GLU A 179 49.86 -1.57 -56.09
CA GLU A 179 49.68 -0.43 -55.18
C GLU A 179 49.60 -0.89 -53.71
N PRO A 180 50.08 -0.09 -52.73
CA PRO A 180 49.92 -0.38 -51.31
C PRO A 180 48.45 -0.24 -50.87
N PRO A 181 48.07 -0.72 -49.67
CA PRO A 181 46.71 -0.53 -49.16
C PRO A 181 46.39 0.96 -49.05
N GLN A 182 45.41 1.44 -49.82
CA GLN A 182 44.90 2.79 -49.66
C GLN A 182 44.39 2.98 -48.23
N GLU A 183 44.90 4.00 -47.54
CA GLU A 183 44.43 4.35 -46.19
C GLU A 183 42.95 4.73 -46.29
N LYS A 184 42.09 3.98 -45.58
CA LYS A 184 40.65 4.23 -45.65
C LYS A 184 40.34 5.59 -45.03
N PRO A 185 39.57 6.47 -45.69
CA PRO A 185 39.30 7.81 -45.18
C PRO A 185 38.57 7.73 -43.83
N GLY A 186 38.92 8.61 -42.88
CA GLY A 186 38.34 8.60 -41.52
C GLY A 186 36.81 8.82 -41.48
N ASP A 187 36.22 9.26 -42.58
CA ASP A 187 34.78 9.29 -42.80
C ASP A 187 34.18 7.86 -42.96
N TRP A 188 34.86 6.93 -43.64
CA TRP A 188 34.49 5.50 -43.72
C TRP A 188 34.55 4.81 -42.35
N GLU A 189 35.56 5.15 -41.54
CA GLU A 189 35.63 4.68 -40.15
C GLU A 189 34.51 5.27 -39.29
N THR A 190 34.15 6.54 -39.53
CA THR A 190 33.06 7.22 -38.82
C THR A 190 31.70 6.58 -39.11
N VAL A 191 31.39 6.26 -40.37
CA VAL A 191 30.15 5.55 -40.73
C VAL A 191 30.13 4.12 -40.17
N ASN A 192 31.24 3.37 -40.23
CA ASN A 192 31.32 2.05 -39.60
C ASN A 192 31.10 2.10 -38.08
N ARG A 193 31.68 3.10 -37.38
CA ARG A 193 31.46 3.28 -35.94
C ARG A 193 29.99 3.58 -35.61
N LEU A 194 29.30 4.35 -36.45
CA LEU A 194 27.87 4.63 -36.30
C LEU A 194 27.00 3.38 -36.58
N LEU A 195 27.34 2.58 -37.59
CA LEU A 195 26.70 1.28 -37.85
C LEU A 195 26.91 0.28 -36.70
N ALA A 196 28.12 0.22 -36.13
CA ALA A 196 28.42 -0.61 -34.97
C ALA A 196 27.61 -0.17 -33.74
N GLN A 197 27.54 1.14 -33.46
CA GLN A 197 26.70 1.67 -32.38
C GLN A 197 25.21 1.38 -32.57
N LEU A 198 24.71 1.44 -33.80
CA LEU A 198 23.32 1.11 -34.14
C LEU A 198 23.01 -0.37 -33.89
N HIS A 199 23.95 -1.27 -34.20
CA HIS A 199 23.81 -2.70 -33.94
C HIS A 199 24.02 -3.09 -32.45
N GLU A 200 24.96 -2.46 -31.74
CA GLU A 200 25.08 -2.61 -30.28
C GLU A 200 23.78 -2.20 -29.56
N MET A 201 23.16 -1.11 -30.03
CA MET A 201 21.88 -0.61 -29.54
C MET A 201 20.72 -1.54 -29.90
N GLU A 202 20.71 -2.14 -31.09
CA GLU A 202 19.77 -3.18 -31.50
C GLU A 202 19.82 -4.39 -30.56
N VAL A 203 21.02 -4.96 -30.35
CA VAL A 203 21.21 -6.13 -29.48
C VAL A 203 20.84 -5.82 -28.03
N ALA A 204 21.17 -4.63 -27.52
CA ALA A 204 20.78 -4.20 -26.19
C ALA A 204 19.26 -3.97 -26.04
N PHE A 205 18.57 -3.61 -27.13
CA PHE A 205 17.12 -3.44 -27.15
C PHE A 205 16.39 -4.79 -27.13
N ASP A 206 16.83 -5.77 -27.93
CA ASP A 206 16.33 -7.14 -27.92
C ASP A 206 16.53 -7.78 -26.52
N GLU A 207 17.74 -7.69 -25.96
CA GLU A 207 18.06 -8.29 -24.65
C GLU A 207 17.31 -7.63 -23.48
N PHE A 208 16.91 -6.35 -23.63
CA PHE A 208 16.01 -5.67 -22.70
C PHE A 208 14.55 -6.12 -22.90
N TRP A 209 14.09 -6.25 -24.15
CA TRP A 209 12.74 -6.65 -24.48
C TRP A 209 12.42 -8.06 -24.00
N ASP A 210 13.30 -9.04 -24.23
CA ASP A 210 13.12 -10.43 -23.76
C ASP A 210 12.91 -10.48 -22.24
N LYS A 211 13.72 -9.72 -21.48
CA LYS A 211 13.61 -9.61 -20.03
C LYS A 211 12.31 -8.92 -19.59
N HIS A 212 11.84 -7.93 -20.35
CA HIS A 212 10.55 -7.26 -20.10
C HIS A 212 9.38 -8.22 -20.37
N GLN A 213 9.37 -8.88 -21.53
CA GLN A 213 8.31 -9.82 -21.94
C GLN A 213 8.23 -11.02 -20.99
N LEU A 214 9.37 -11.60 -20.60
CA LEU A 214 9.43 -12.65 -19.57
C LEU A 214 8.81 -12.18 -18.24
N LYS A 215 9.17 -10.99 -17.77
CA LYS A 215 8.62 -10.42 -16.52
C LYS A 215 7.10 -10.23 -16.60
N MET A 216 6.57 -9.75 -17.73
CA MET A 216 5.13 -9.56 -17.90
C MET A 216 4.38 -10.89 -18.02
N ASN A 217 4.93 -11.86 -18.74
CA ASN A 217 4.39 -13.23 -18.80
C ASN A 217 4.32 -13.87 -17.41
N GLN A 218 5.36 -13.72 -16.59
CA GLN A 218 5.35 -14.20 -15.20
C GLN A 218 4.32 -13.46 -14.32
N TYR A 219 4.09 -12.16 -14.52
CA TYR A 219 3.01 -11.45 -13.80
C TYR A 219 1.63 -12.04 -14.16
N ILE A 220 1.36 -12.24 -15.46
CA ILE A 220 0.09 -12.84 -15.94
C ILE A 220 -0.07 -14.28 -15.39
N GLN A 221 1.00 -15.07 -15.38
CA GLN A 221 1.02 -16.42 -14.80
C GLN A 221 0.65 -16.42 -13.31
N LEU A 222 1.24 -15.51 -12.51
CA LEU A 222 0.90 -15.38 -11.09
C LEU A 222 -0.54 -14.93 -10.87
N SER A 223 -1.02 -13.93 -11.63
CA SER A 223 -2.38 -13.41 -11.49
C SER A 223 -3.43 -14.50 -11.76
N LYS A 224 -3.27 -15.27 -12.86
CA LYS A 224 -4.14 -16.42 -13.17
C LYS A 224 -4.00 -17.56 -12.14
N PHE A 225 -2.81 -17.77 -11.59
CA PHE A 225 -2.57 -18.79 -10.56
C PHE A 225 -3.24 -18.43 -9.21
N GLU A 226 -3.09 -17.20 -8.73
CA GLU A 226 -3.76 -16.73 -7.50
C GLU A 226 -5.29 -16.69 -7.67
N GLN A 227 -5.81 -16.30 -8.85
CA GLN A 227 -7.25 -16.39 -9.13
C GLN A 227 -7.76 -17.84 -9.01
N ASN A 228 -7.15 -18.78 -9.74
CA ASN A 228 -7.54 -20.19 -9.69
C ASN A 228 -7.38 -20.79 -8.27
N PHE A 229 -6.40 -20.30 -7.50
CA PHE A 229 -6.21 -20.71 -6.10
C PHE A 229 -7.35 -20.22 -5.21
N LEU A 230 -7.76 -18.96 -5.33
CA LEU A 230 -8.89 -18.41 -4.57
C LEU A 230 -10.21 -19.10 -4.95
N GLU A 231 -10.48 -19.27 -6.25
CA GLU A 231 -11.70 -19.97 -6.71
C GLU A 231 -11.80 -21.41 -6.18
N LEU A 232 -10.69 -22.14 -6.09
CA LEU A 232 -10.67 -23.48 -5.50
C LEU A 232 -10.71 -23.47 -3.97
N LYS A 233 -10.10 -22.48 -3.31
CA LYS A 233 -10.16 -22.30 -1.86
C LYS A 233 -11.58 -22.02 -1.39
N ASP A 234 -12.25 -21.05 -2.01
CA ASP A 234 -13.63 -20.67 -1.68
C ASP A 234 -14.59 -21.86 -1.92
N ALA A 235 -14.35 -22.66 -2.96
CA ALA A 235 -15.12 -23.88 -3.24
C ALA A 235 -14.88 -25.01 -2.23
N ILE A 236 -13.65 -25.17 -1.72
CA ILE A 236 -13.33 -26.12 -0.65
C ILE A 236 -13.96 -25.67 0.67
N GLU A 237 -13.86 -24.38 1.03
CA GLU A 237 -14.47 -23.83 2.24
C GLU A 237 -16.00 -23.95 2.20
N PHE A 238 -16.63 -23.71 1.04
CA PHE A 238 -18.05 -23.99 0.84
C PHE A 238 -18.42 -25.47 1.04
N LEU A 239 -17.63 -26.43 0.52
CA LEU A 239 -17.87 -27.85 0.79
C LEU A 239 -17.64 -28.22 2.26
N MET A 240 -16.69 -27.59 2.95
CA MET A 240 -16.49 -27.80 4.39
C MET A 240 -17.68 -27.29 5.21
N ASP A 241 -18.31 -26.18 4.82
CA ASP A 241 -19.56 -25.69 5.43
C ASP A 241 -20.74 -26.64 5.17
N GLN A 242 -20.92 -27.14 3.94
CA GLN A 242 -21.94 -28.15 3.65
C GLN A 242 -21.69 -29.45 4.42
N HIS A 243 -20.43 -29.89 4.50
CA HIS A 243 -20.04 -31.05 5.30
C HIS A 243 -20.35 -30.82 6.79
N ALA A 244 -20.04 -29.65 7.34
CA ALA A 244 -20.31 -29.30 8.74
C ALA A 244 -21.81 -29.31 9.06
N ALA A 245 -22.66 -28.91 8.11
CA ALA A 245 -24.12 -28.91 8.27
C ALA A 245 -24.73 -30.33 8.39
N ILE A 246 -24.12 -31.36 7.81
CA ILE A 246 -24.58 -32.76 7.98
C ILE A 246 -24.26 -33.24 9.41
N PRO A 247 -25.26 -33.59 10.25
CA PRO A 247 -25.00 -34.04 11.61
C PRO A 247 -24.39 -35.44 11.64
N SER A 248 -23.35 -35.67 12.45
CA SER A 248 -22.59 -36.93 12.49
C SER A 248 -23.33 -38.14 13.09
N THR A 249 -24.60 -38.02 13.45
CA THR A 249 -25.45 -39.08 14.03
C THR A 249 -26.85 -39.06 13.39
N GLY A 250 -27.81 -39.83 13.92
CA GLY A 250 -29.22 -39.75 13.52
C GLY A 250 -30.11 -40.66 14.37
N ASP A 251 -31.42 -40.38 14.37
CA ASP A 251 -32.41 -40.97 15.29
C ASP A 251 -33.14 -42.20 14.73
N SER A 252 -32.99 -42.50 13.44
CA SER A 252 -33.49 -43.74 12.83
C SER A 252 -32.60 -44.24 11.70
N VAL A 253 -32.81 -45.51 11.33
CA VAL A 253 -32.16 -46.18 10.19
C VAL A 253 -32.42 -45.46 8.86
N VAL A 254 -33.55 -44.76 8.73
CA VAL A 254 -33.89 -43.99 7.51
C VAL A 254 -33.10 -42.68 7.48
N ASP A 255 -33.09 -41.94 8.59
CA ASP A 255 -32.40 -40.64 8.69
C ASP A 255 -30.89 -40.77 8.50
N VAL A 256 -30.29 -41.81 9.06
CA VAL A 256 -28.84 -42.06 8.90
C VAL A 256 -28.50 -42.50 7.47
N LYS A 257 -29.37 -43.28 6.80
CA LYS A 257 -29.19 -43.60 5.37
C LYS A 257 -29.31 -42.36 4.48
N GLN A 258 -30.26 -41.48 4.77
CA GLN A 258 -30.41 -40.21 4.04
C GLN A 258 -29.14 -39.34 4.19
N ARG A 259 -28.61 -39.20 5.42
CA ARG A 259 -27.37 -38.45 5.70
C ARG A 259 -26.13 -39.07 5.04
N LEU A 260 -26.08 -40.40 4.91
CA LEU A 260 -25.01 -41.08 4.15
C LEU A 260 -25.11 -40.82 2.64
N THR A 261 -26.31 -40.79 2.06
CA THR A 261 -26.51 -40.40 0.65
C THR A 261 -26.10 -38.95 0.42
N GLU A 262 -26.50 -38.03 1.31
CA GLU A 262 -26.11 -36.62 1.26
C GLU A 262 -24.58 -36.45 1.36
N LEU A 263 -23.93 -37.14 2.30
CA LEU A 263 -22.48 -37.13 2.43
C LEU A 263 -21.77 -37.69 1.18
N GLY A 264 -22.31 -38.76 0.58
CA GLY A 264 -21.78 -39.33 -0.66
C GLY A 264 -21.79 -38.32 -1.82
N THR A 265 -22.84 -37.52 -1.96
CA THR A 265 -22.86 -36.45 -2.98
C THR A 265 -21.82 -35.35 -2.72
N LEU A 266 -21.47 -35.08 -1.45
CA LEU A 266 -20.38 -34.16 -1.12
C LEU A 266 -19.00 -34.77 -1.40
N ASP A 267 -18.80 -36.08 -1.23
CA ASP A 267 -17.54 -36.78 -1.53
C ASP A 267 -17.26 -36.87 -3.04
N GLU A 268 -18.30 -37.07 -3.85
CA GLU A 268 -18.21 -36.96 -5.32
C GLU A 268 -17.76 -35.54 -5.74
N MET A 269 -18.38 -34.49 -5.20
CA MET A 269 -18.00 -33.10 -5.46
C MET A 269 -16.59 -32.76 -4.95
N ALA A 270 -16.23 -33.25 -3.76
CA ALA A 270 -14.90 -33.07 -3.18
C ALA A 270 -13.83 -33.76 -4.03
N THR A 271 -14.09 -34.95 -4.55
CA THR A 271 -13.18 -35.68 -5.44
C THR A 271 -12.88 -34.88 -6.72
N GLU A 272 -13.88 -34.21 -7.31
CA GLU A 272 -13.67 -33.33 -8.47
C GLU A 272 -12.82 -32.09 -8.12
N LEU A 273 -13.11 -31.43 -6.98
CA LEU A 273 -12.33 -30.26 -6.53
C LEU A 273 -10.89 -30.62 -6.15
N ILE A 274 -10.67 -31.75 -5.48
CA ILE A 274 -9.33 -32.27 -5.14
C ILE A 274 -8.54 -32.55 -6.43
N GLY A 275 -9.18 -33.10 -7.47
CA GLY A 275 -8.56 -33.26 -8.79
C GLY A 275 -8.12 -31.94 -9.42
N LYS A 276 -8.97 -30.90 -9.40
CA LYS A 276 -8.63 -29.55 -9.89
C LYS A 276 -7.49 -28.91 -9.08
N ALA A 277 -7.51 -29.07 -7.76
CA ALA A 277 -6.47 -28.58 -6.86
C ALA A 277 -5.12 -29.26 -7.13
N GLN A 278 -5.09 -30.57 -7.35
CA GLN A 278 -3.86 -31.30 -7.71
C GLN A 278 -3.27 -30.81 -9.05
N LEU A 279 -4.11 -30.51 -10.04
CA LEU A 279 -3.67 -29.91 -11.32
C LEU A 279 -3.09 -28.50 -11.12
N LEU A 280 -3.71 -27.66 -10.29
CA LEU A 280 -3.17 -26.32 -9.98
C LEU A 280 -1.86 -26.39 -9.20
N ILE A 281 -1.74 -27.32 -8.25
CA ILE A 281 -0.51 -27.60 -7.49
C ILE A 281 0.62 -28.03 -8.44
N LEU A 282 0.34 -28.92 -9.40
CA LEU A 282 1.32 -29.34 -10.40
C LEU A 282 1.77 -28.17 -11.29
N HIS A 283 0.83 -27.32 -11.73
CA HIS A 283 1.15 -26.11 -12.49
C HIS A 283 2.02 -25.12 -11.67
N GLY A 284 1.70 -24.91 -10.39
CA GLY A 284 2.51 -24.08 -9.49
C GLY A 284 3.93 -24.62 -9.30
N HIS A 285 4.07 -25.94 -9.14
CA HIS A 285 5.39 -26.59 -9.12
C HIS A 285 6.16 -26.41 -10.45
N GLN A 286 5.47 -26.45 -11.60
CA GLN A 286 6.09 -26.20 -12.90
C GLN A 286 6.54 -24.74 -13.07
N LEU A 287 5.76 -23.76 -12.61
CA LEU A 287 6.17 -22.35 -12.55
C LEU A 287 7.43 -22.18 -11.67
N ALA A 288 7.44 -22.80 -10.48
CA ALA A 288 8.59 -22.74 -9.58
C ALA A 288 9.86 -23.36 -10.18
N ALA A 289 9.74 -24.49 -10.88
CA ALA A 289 10.84 -25.12 -11.62
C ALA A 289 11.39 -24.22 -12.75
N ASN A 290 10.51 -23.47 -13.42
CA ASN A 290 10.86 -22.49 -14.46
C ASN A 290 11.38 -21.14 -13.90
N HIS A 291 11.88 -21.12 -12.66
CA HIS A 291 12.49 -19.95 -11.99
C HIS A 291 11.59 -18.70 -11.96
N HIS A 292 10.30 -18.89 -11.70
CA HIS A 292 9.33 -17.79 -11.58
C HIS A 292 9.71 -16.79 -10.46
N TYR A 293 9.58 -15.48 -10.68
CA TYR A 293 10.01 -14.46 -9.68
C TYR A 293 9.29 -14.57 -8.31
N ALA A 294 8.16 -15.27 -8.27
CA ALA A 294 7.28 -15.45 -7.11
C ALA A 294 7.25 -16.89 -6.56
N VAL A 295 8.31 -17.68 -6.76
CA VAL A 295 8.44 -19.08 -6.28
C VAL A 295 7.94 -19.25 -4.84
N ASP A 296 8.39 -18.41 -3.89
CA ASP A 296 8.03 -18.54 -2.48
C ASP A 296 6.51 -18.51 -2.23
N LEU A 297 5.81 -17.58 -2.90
CA LEU A 297 4.35 -17.41 -2.79
C LEU A 297 3.63 -18.57 -3.49
N ILE A 298 4.05 -18.95 -4.70
CA ILE A 298 3.45 -20.05 -5.46
C ILE A 298 3.57 -21.36 -4.65
N CYS A 299 4.75 -21.65 -4.10
CA CYS A 299 4.95 -22.81 -3.23
C CYS A 299 4.15 -22.73 -1.93
N GLN A 300 3.99 -21.54 -1.33
CA GLN A 300 3.09 -21.35 -0.18
C GLN A 300 1.65 -21.73 -0.54
N ARG A 301 1.10 -21.24 -1.66
CA ARG A 301 -0.26 -21.59 -2.11
C ARG A 301 -0.42 -23.07 -2.43
N CYS A 302 0.57 -23.68 -3.09
CA CYS A 302 0.55 -25.12 -3.36
C CYS A 302 0.51 -25.96 -2.07
N ASN A 303 1.10 -25.47 -0.98
CA ASN A 303 1.07 -26.14 0.32
C ASN A 303 -0.22 -25.85 1.10
N GLU A 304 -0.72 -24.60 1.05
CA GLU A 304 -2.02 -24.20 1.62
C GLU A 304 -3.16 -25.03 1.02
N LEU A 305 -3.25 -25.07 -0.31
CA LEU A 305 -4.30 -25.81 -1.02
C LEU A 305 -4.20 -27.33 -0.79
N ARG A 306 -2.98 -27.89 -0.75
CA ARG A 306 -2.77 -29.32 -0.45
C ARG A 306 -3.30 -29.67 0.94
N HIS A 307 -2.94 -28.86 1.94
CA HIS A 307 -3.41 -29.08 3.31
C HIS A 307 -4.94 -28.99 3.41
N GLN A 308 -5.58 -28.03 2.73
CA GLN A 308 -7.04 -27.93 2.68
C GLN A 308 -7.68 -29.17 2.00
N THR A 309 -7.11 -29.68 0.91
CA THR A 309 -7.61 -30.92 0.26
C THR A 309 -7.40 -32.18 1.10
N ASP A 310 -6.29 -32.27 1.83
CA ASP A 310 -5.99 -33.40 2.72
C ASP A 310 -7.01 -33.41 3.87
N VAL A 311 -7.21 -32.27 4.54
CA VAL A 311 -8.19 -32.11 5.64
C VAL A 311 -9.62 -32.40 5.19
N LEU A 312 -10.06 -31.88 4.04
CA LEU A 312 -11.39 -32.17 3.48
C LEU A 312 -11.59 -33.69 3.30
N SER A 313 -10.58 -34.38 2.78
CA SER A 313 -10.65 -35.83 2.54
C SER A 313 -10.58 -36.67 3.81
N GLU A 314 -9.89 -36.21 4.85
CA GLU A 314 -9.87 -36.87 6.17
C GLU A 314 -11.20 -36.67 6.93
N GLU A 315 -11.74 -35.45 6.93
CA GLU A 315 -13.00 -35.11 7.58
C GLU A 315 -14.22 -35.84 6.98
N LEU A 316 -14.33 -35.88 5.64
CA LEU A 316 -15.39 -36.62 4.94
C LEU A 316 -15.37 -38.12 5.34
N LYS A 317 -14.20 -38.76 5.30
CA LYS A 317 -14.01 -40.16 5.71
C LYS A 317 -14.28 -40.37 7.19
N ALA A 318 -13.91 -39.42 8.06
CA ALA A 318 -14.20 -39.49 9.49
C ALA A 318 -15.73 -39.46 9.75
N LYS A 319 -16.47 -38.61 9.04
CA LYS A 319 -17.93 -38.55 9.15
C LYS A 319 -18.62 -39.76 8.53
N GLU A 320 -18.15 -40.27 7.39
CA GLU A 320 -18.65 -41.51 6.77
C GLU A 320 -18.53 -42.71 7.72
N ASN A 321 -17.35 -42.89 8.32
CA ASN A 321 -17.10 -43.94 9.32
C ASN A 321 -17.98 -43.79 10.57
N THR A 322 -18.26 -42.56 10.98
CA THR A 322 -19.11 -42.26 12.15
C THR A 322 -20.58 -42.54 11.86
N LEU A 323 -21.10 -42.10 10.71
CA LEU A 323 -22.47 -42.37 10.27
C LEU A 323 -22.70 -43.86 9.98
N THR A 324 -21.72 -44.56 9.39
CA THR A 324 -21.82 -46.01 9.12
C THR A 324 -21.92 -46.82 10.42
N LYS A 325 -21.13 -46.48 11.44
CA LYS A 325 -21.27 -47.08 12.79
C LYS A 325 -22.59 -46.71 13.45
N THR A 326 -23.08 -45.49 13.24
CA THR A 326 -24.41 -45.06 13.74
C THR A 326 -25.54 -45.83 13.05
N LEU A 327 -25.41 -46.14 11.77
CA LEU A 327 -26.38 -46.94 11.01
C LEU A 327 -26.44 -48.38 11.55
N GLU A 328 -25.30 -48.97 11.88
CA GLU A 328 -25.25 -50.29 12.51
C GLU A 328 -25.94 -50.29 13.88
N LEU A 329 -25.59 -49.32 14.75
CA LEU A 329 -26.22 -49.15 16.06
C LEU A 329 -27.74 -48.97 15.94
N GLN A 330 -28.21 -48.10 15.04
CA GLN A 330 -29.64 -47.90 14.79
C GLN A 330 -30.33 -49.14 14.21
N SER A 331 -29.64 -49.92 13.39
CA SER A 331 -30.18 -51.19 12.86
C SER A 331 -30.37 -52.23 13.96
N ARG A 332 -29.40 -52.37 14.88
CA ARG A 332 -29.50 -53.23 16.06
C ARG A 332 -30.60 -52.75 17.03
N LEU A 333 -30.73 -51.45 17.25
CA LEU A 333 -31.81 -50.83 18.04
C LEU A 333 -33.19 -51.11 17.44
N HIS A 334 -33.34 -50.94 16.12
CA HIS A 334 -34.59 -51.16 15.41
C HIS A 334 -35.01 -52.65 15.44
N GLN A 335 -34.08 -53.57 15.23
CA GLN A 335 -34.35 -55.02 15.33
C GLN A 335 -34.81 -55.42 16.74
N ALA A 336 -34.20 -54.86 17.79
CA ALA A 336 -34.62 -55.08 19.18
C ALA A 336 -36.01 -54.50 19.48
N LEU A 337 -36.39 -53.38 18.85
CA LEU A 337 -37.74 -52.80 18.93
C LEU A 337 -38.78 -53.66 18.22
N LEU A 338 -38.51 -54.15 17.00
CA LEU A 338 -39.39 -55.08 16.29
C LEU A 338 -39.65 -56.35 17.12
N CYS A 339 -38.62 -56.91 17.74
CA CYS A 339 -38.74 -58.01 18.70
C CYS A 339 -39.68 -57.68 19.89
N CYS A 340 -39.63 -56.45 20.42
CA CYS A 340 -40.54 -56.01 21.49
C CYS A 340 -41.99 -55.99 21.02
N ASP A 341 -42.23 -55.44 19.82
CA ASP A 341 -43.57 -55.23 19.28
C ASP A 341 -44.20 -56.56 18.80
N GLU A 342 -43.42 -57.47 18.20
CA GLU A 342 -43.82 -58.86 17.94
C GLU A 342 -44.16 -59.62 19.23
N GLY A 343 -43.33 -59.46 20.28
CA GLY A 343 -43.57 -60.08 21.58
C GLY A 343 -44.83 -59.54 22.28
N ALA A 344 -45.08 -58.23 22.18
CA ALA A 344 -46.31 -57.60 22.64
C ALA A 344 -47.53 -58.12 21.86
N TYR A 345 -47.42 -58.24 20.54
CA TYR A 345 -48.47 -58.78 19.68
C TYR A 345 -48.79 -60.25 20.00
N LEU A 346 -47.78 -61.08 20.24
CA LEU A 346 -47.93 -62.48 20.68
C LEU A 346 -48.64 -62.60 22.03
N LEU A 347 -48.37 -61.68 22.97
CA LEU A 347 -49.03 -61.63 24.29
C LEU A 347 -50.47 -61.10 24.20
N ALA A 348 -50.73 -60.10 23.35
CA ALA A 348 -52.05 -59.49 23.16
C ALA A 348 -53.05 -60.41 22.45
N ASN A 349 -52.60 -61.18 21.46
CA ASN A 349 -53.47 -62.05 20.65
C ASN A 349 -53.72 -63.44 21.26
N GLN A 350 -53.46 -63.63 22.56
CA GLN A 350 -53.76 -64.88 23.25
C GLN A 350 -55.28 -65.00 23.51
N PRO A 351 -55.99 -66.00 22.94
CA PRO A 351 -57.44 -66.10 23.06
C PRO A 351 -57.87 -66.39 24.51
N MET A 352 -58.34 -65.34 25.20
CA MET A 352 -58.58 -65.33 26.64
C MET A 352 -59.48 -66.46 27.15
N ASP A 353 -60.49 -66.87 26.37
CA ASP A 353 -61.41 -67.95 26.75
C ASP A 353 -60.75 -69.34 26.63
N LYS A 354 -59.89 -69.54 25.61
CA LYS A 354 -59.18 -70.80 25.37
C LYS A 354 -57.99 -70.97 26.32
N CYS A 355 -57.29 -69.88 26.63
CA CYS A 355 -56.13 -69.88 27.52
C CYS A 355 -56.47 -70.10 29.01
N GLN A 356 -57.76 -70.19 29.38
CA GLN A 356 -58.22 -70.62 30.70
C GLN A 356 -58.34 -72.15 30.83
N ALA A 357 -58.40 -72.88 29.72
CA ALA A 357 -58.34 -74.34 29.71
C ALA A 357 -56.88 -74.83 29.76
N LYS A 358 -56.64 -75.97 30.42
CA LYS A 358 -55.28 -76.53 30.63
C LYS A 358 -54.49 -76.69 29.33
N GLU A 359 -55.15 -77.19 28.28
CA GLU A 359 -54.55 -77.39 26.95
C GLU A 359 -54.21 -76.06 26.26
N GLY A 360 -55.05 -75.03 26.40
CA GLY A 360 -54.80 -73.70 25.85
C GLY A 360 -53.71 -72.94 26.60
N ALA A 361 -53.60 -73.14 27.92
CA ALA A 361 -52.49 -72.64 28.73
C ALA A 361 -51.16 -73.33 28.35
N GLN A 362 -51.16 -74.64 28.10
CA GLN A 362 -49.99 -75.37 27.58
C GLN A 362 -49.60 -74.92 26.17
N ARG A 363 -50.57 -74.67 25.29
CA ARG A 363 -50.31 -74.14 23.94
C ARG A 363 -49.66 -72.76 24.00
N ALA A 364 -50.23 -71.85 24.79
CA ALA A 364 -49.70 -70.49 24.97
C ALA A 364 -48.33 -70.47 25.67
N LEU A 365 -48.03 -71.44 26.57
CA LEU A 365 -46.68 -71.64 27.10
C LEU A 365 -45.70 -72.03 26.00
N TYR A 366 -46.03 -73.04 25.19
CA TYR A 366 -45.19 -73.48 24.07
C TYR A 366 -44.94 -72.37 23.06
N ASP A 367 -45.96 -71.58 22.70
CA ASP A 367 -45.82 -70.49 21.74
C ASP A 367 -44.94 -69.34 22.31
N ILE A 368 -44.99 -69.06 23.62
CA ILE A 368 -44.06 -68.15 24.31
C ILE A 368 -42.62 -68.72 24.33
N GLU A 369 -42.45 -69.97 24.74
CA GLU A 369 -41.13 -70.59 24.89
C GLU A 369 -40.44 -70.72 23.53
N LYS A 370 -41.18 -71.08 22.47
CA LYS A 370 -40.72 -71.06 21.08
C LYS A 370 -40.33 -69.65 20.61
N PHE A 371 -41.11 -68.61 20.93
CA PHE A 371 -40.75 -67.23 20.58
C PHE A 371 -39.48 -66.78 21.29
N LEU A 372 -39.32 -67.13 22.58
CA LEU A 372 -38.11 -66.84 23.33
C LEU A 372 -36.89 -67.58 22.74
N ASP A 373 -36.99 -68.86 22.40
CA ASP A 373 -35.88 -69.64 21.82
C ASP A 373 -35.46 -69.12 20.43
N VAL A 374 -36.42 -68.81 19.55
CA VAL A 374 -36.15 -68.28 18.20
C VAL A 374 -35.50 -66.89 18.27
N THR A 375 -35.93 -66.06 19.23
CA THR A 375 -35.50 -64.66 19.32
C THR A 375 -34.34 -64.45 20.31
N LEU A 376 -33.98 -65.47 21.12
CA LEU A 376 -32.88 -65.44 22.10
C LEU A 376 -31.53 -64.97 21.53
N PRO A 377 -31.12 -65.31 20.30
CA PRO A 377 -29.89 -64.80 19.69
C PRO A 377 -29.89 -63.28 19.54
N ASN A 378 -31.04 -62.69 19.17
CA ASN A 378 -31.22 -61.24 19.02
C ASN A 378 -31.45 -60.55 20.38
N LEU A 379 -31.90 -61.30 21.39
CA LEU A 379 -32.19 -60.84 22.76
C LEU A 379 -30.98 -60.83 23.71
N LYS A 380 -29.76 -61.17 23.26
CA LYS A 380 -28.51 -60.99 24.04
C LYS A 380 -28.06 -59.52 24.11
N TYR A 381 -29.00 -58.64 24.41
CA TYR A 381 -28.81 -57.19 24.47
C TYR A 381 -28.23 -56.77 25.83
N ASP A 382 -26.92 -56.97 26.05
CA ASP A 382 -26.23 -56.33 27.18
C ASP A 382 -25.88 -54.87 26.80
N PRO A 383 -26.54 -53.86 27.41
CA PRO A 383 -26.25 -52.46 27.11
C PRO A 383 -24.80 -52.09 27.43
N ARG A 384 -24.16 -52.78 28.38
CA ARG A 384 -22.75 -52.55 28.73
C ARG A 384 -21.78 -53.16 27.75
N VAL A 385 -22.19 -54.08 26.88
CA VAL A 385 -21.37 -54.51 25.74
C VAL A 385 -21.57 -53.52 24.60
N LEU A 386 -22.83 -53.23 24.25
CA LEU A 386 -23.17 -52.28 23.18
C LEU A 386 -22.55 -50.89 23.42
N GLN A 387 -22.55 -50.40 24.66
CA GLN A 387 -21.98 -49.10 25.01
C GLN A 387 -20.45 -49.04 24.95
N ARG A 388 -19.75 -50.18 25.03
CA ARG A 388 -18.30 -50.27 24.82
C ARG A 388 -17.94 -50.47 23.34
N GLU A 389 -18.76 -51.23 22.62
CA GLU A 389 -18.60 -51.48 21.18
C GLU A 389 -18.76 -50.20 20.35
N PHE A 390 -19.73 -49.36 20.70
CA PHE A 390 -20.03 -48.11 19.98
C PHE A 390 -19.49 -46.85 20.68
N GLU A 391 -18.67 -46.97 21.74
CA GLU A 391 -18.29 -45.87 22.66
C GLU A 391 -17.91 -44.56 21.95
N VAL A 392 -17.11 -44.67 20.88
CA VAL A 392 -16.61 -43.56 20.05
C VAL A 392 -17.70 -42.68 19.43
N ILE A 393 -18.91 -43.21 19.22
CA ILE A 393 -20.03 -42.48 18.59
C ILE A 393 -21.16 -42.10 19.56
N LEU A 394 -21.06 -42.42 20.86
CA LEU A 394 -22.20 -42.30 21.78
C LEU A 394 -22.43 -40.88 22.32
N THR A 395 -23.29 -40.13 21.64
CA THR A 395 -23.88 -38.88 22.17
C THR A 395 -24.89 -39.16 23.30
N PRO A 396 -25.30 -38.16 24.10
CA PRO A 396 -26.31 -38.34 25.15
C PRO A 396 -27.65 -38.88 24.63
N GLU A 397 -28.03 -38.51 23.41
CA GLU A 397 -29.29 -38.87 22.75
C GLU A 397 -29.28 -40.36 22.39
N LEU A 398 -28.19 -40.84 21.77
CA LEU A 398 -28.00 -42.27 21.47
C LEU A 398 -27.92 -43.10 22.76
N LYS A 399 -27.30 -42.59 23.83
CA LYS A 399 -27.30 -43.24 25.16
C LYS A 399 -28.73 -43.34 25.74
N ALA A 400 -29.55 -42.30 25.59
CA ALA A 400 -30.96 -42.32 26.01
C ALA A 400 -31.81 -43.29 25.16
N GLN A 401 -31.57 -43.38 23.85
CA GLN A 401 -32.25 -44.34 22.97
C GLN A 401 -31.93 -45.80 23.36
N ILE A 402 -30.65 -46.12 23.60
CA ILE A 402 -30.24 -47.45 24.10
C ILE A 402 -30.94 -47.80 25.43
N GLN A 403 -31.04 -46.85 26.36
CA GLN A 403 -31.76 -47.04 27.62
C GLN A 403 -33.28 -47.23 27.41
N GLY A 404 -33.89 -46.46 26.50
CA GLY A 404 -35.31 -46.60 26.16
C GLY A 404 -35.66 -47.97 25.55
N VAL A 405 -34.81 -48.48 24.66
CA VAL A 405 -34.96 -49.84 24.10
C VAL A 405 -34.74 -50.91 25.18
N GLN A 406 -33.73 -50.75 26.05
CA GLN A 406 -33.50 -51.65 27.19
C GLN A 406 -34.73 -51.74 28.11
N VAL A 407 -35.37 -50.61 28.45
CA VAL A 407 -36.57 -50.59 29.30
C VAL A 407 -37.75 -51.30 28.62
N LYS A 408 -37.95 -51.12 27.30
CA LYS A 408 -38.95 -51.90 26.55
C LYS A 408 -38.67 -53.40 26.59
N LEU A 409 -37.43 -53.82 26.34
CA LEU A 409 -37.02 -55.24 26.36
C LEU A 409 -37.30 -55.90 27.72
N GLU A 410 -36.91 -55.27 28.83
CA GLU A 410 -37.11 -55.85 30.17
C GLU A 410 -38.59 -55.80 30.59
N ASN A 411 -39.38 -54.81 30.14
CA ASN A 411 -40.84 -54.81 30.30
C ASN A 411 -41.50 -56.01 29.60
N ILE A 412 -41.17 -56.25 28.32
CA ILE A 412 -41.70 -57.40 27.55
C ILE A 412 -41.25 -58.73 28.18
N ARG A 413 -39.99 -58.82 28.61
CA ARG A 413 -39.46 -59.98 29.34
C ARG A 413 -40.22 -60.25 30.64
N SER A 414 -40.50 -59.20 31.42
CA SER A 414 -41.32 -59.28 32.64
C SER A 414 -42.75 -59.70 32.33
N MET A 415 -43.37 -59.20 31.26
CA MET A 415 -44.70 -59.63 30.82
C MET A 415 -44.71 -61.12 30.44
N PHE A 416 -43.71 -61.61 29.70
CA PHE A 416 -43.56 -63.03 29.39
C PHE A 416 -43.37 -63.89 30.65
N GLN A 417 -42.48 -63.49 31.58
CA GLN A 417 -42.26 -64.21 32.85
C GLN A 417 -43.55 -64.28 33.69
N ASN A 418 -44.27 -63.17 33.83
CA ASN A 418 -45.54 -63.13 34.55
C ASN A 418 -46.61 -64.00 33.87
N ARG A 419 -46.69 -63.99 32.53
CA ARG A 419 -47.64 -64.80 31.77
C ARG A 419 -47.33 -66.30 31.85
N GLN A 420 -46.05 -66.68 31.74
CA GLN A 420 -45.57 -68.04 32.00
C GLN A 420 -45.91 -68.49 33.42
N ALA A 421 -45.65 -67.65 34.44
CA ALA A 421 -45.97 -67.96 35.83
C ALA A 421 -47.49 -68.13 36.07
N CYS A 422 -48.33 -67.35 35.39
CA CYS A 422 -49.78 -67.52 35.43
C CYS A 422 -50.23 -68.83 34.76
N PHE A 423 -49.72 -69.18 33.59
CA PHE A 423 -50.10 -70.44 32.93
C PHE A 423 -49.59 -71.67 33.68
N ARG A 424 -48.37 -71.65 34.22
CA ARG A 424 -47.84 -72.72 35.08
C ARG A 424 -48.68 -72.88 36.37
N LYS A 425 -49.21 -71.79 36.94
CA LYS A 425 -50.19 -71.88 38.06
C LYS A 425 -51.55 -72.47 37.64
N LEU A 426 -52.01 -72.18 36.42
CA LEU A 426 -53.27 -72.71 35.86
C LEU A 426 -53.17 -74.20 35.46
N THR A 427 -51.99 -74.70 35.10
CA THR A 427 -51.79 -76.15 34.89
C THR A 427 -51.79 -76.96 36.20
N ASP A 428 -51.59 -76.28 37.34
CA ASP A 428 -51.20 -76.89 38.63
C ASP A 428 -52.28 -76.84 39.74
N LYS A 429 -53.33 -76.00 39.67
CA LYS A 429 -54.27 -75.84 40.82
C LYS A 429 -55.78 -75.85 40.51
N HIS A 430 -56.51 -76.45 41.47
CA HIS A 430 -57.97 -76.43 41.63
C HIS A 430 -58.50 -75.04 42.07
N SER A 431 -59.83 -74.88 42.11
CA SER A 431 -60.56 -73.60 41.96
C SER A 431 -61.24 -73.02 43.22
N ARG A 432 -61.91 -71.85 43.05
CA ARG A 432 -62.81 -71.06 43.96
C ARG A 432 -62.13 -69.83 44.67
N PRO A 433 -62.87 -68.83 45.27
CA PRO A 433 -63.32 -67.65 44.49
C PRO A 433 -63.34 -66.23 45.16
N ILE A 434 -63.18 -65.18 44.34
CA ILE A 434 -63.92 -63.88 44.25
C ILE A 434 -64.28 -63.05 45.53
N GLN A 435 -63.82 -61.78 45.59
CA GLN A 435 -64.66 -60.59 45.93
C GLN A 435 -64.07 -59.26 45.36
N LEU A 436 -64.71 -58.09 45.58
CA LEU A 436 -64.64 -56.86 44.75
C LEU A 436 -64.78 -55.54 45.56
N VAL A 437 -64.44 -54.36 44.98
CA VAL A 437 -65.00 -52.97 45.14
C VAL A 437 -63.93 -51.82 44.97
N THR A 438 -64.36 -50.59 44.64
CA THR A 438 -63.56 -49.44 44.10
C THR A 438 -63.81 -48.07 44.86
N PRO A 439 -63.79 -46.82 44.28
CA PRO A 439 -62.60 -45.90 44.25
C PRO A 439 -62.79 -44.36 44.55
N ARG A 440 -61.68 -43.59 44.59
CA ARG A 440 -61.48 -42.13 44.16
C ARG A 440 -62.14 -40.98 45.01
N PRO A 441 -62.01 -39.63 44.72
CA PRO A 441 -61.11 -38.82 43.83
C PRO A 441 -60.56 -37.41 44.30
N GLU A 442 -59.83 -36.74 43.38
CA GLU A 442 -59.28 -35.35 43.12
C GLU A 442 -60.07 -34.04 43.58
N HIS A 443 -59.66 -32.73 43.53
CA HIS A 443 -58.53 -31.87 42.98
C HIS A 443 -58.49 -30.33 43.44
N ALA A 444 -57.33 -29.61 43.33
CA ALA A 444 -57.03 -28.14 43.07
C ALA A 444 -57.61 -26.95 43.95
N GLY A 445 -57.20 -25.64 43.91
CA GLY A 445 -56.01 -24.86 43.39
C GLY A 445 -56.18 -23.29 43.18
N ARG A 446 -55.08 -22.46 43.22
CA ARG A 446 -54.86 -21.04 42.68
C ARG A 446 -55.61 -19.80 43.30
N SER A 447 -55.36 -18.48 42.96
CA SER A 447 -54.17 -17.55 42.85
C SER A 447 -54.58 -16.11 42.33
N LYS A 448 -53.95 -14.96 42.70
CA LYS A 448 -54.22 -13.57 42.13
C LYS A 448 -53.06 -12.51 42.22
N SER A 449 -52.99 -11.53 41.28
CA SER A 449 -52.31 -10.17 41.22
C SER A 449 -52.44 -9.57 39.77
N PRO A 450 -52.05 -8.31 39.34
CA PRO A 450 -51.22 -7.19 39.89
C PRO A 450 -51.87 -5.74 39.72
N LEU A 451 -51.11 -4.61 39.71
CA LEU A 451 -51.36 -3.27 39.01
C LEU A 451 -50.33 -2.09 39.29
N PHE A 452 -49.95 -1.31 38.24
CA PHE A 452 -49.48 0.12 38.11
C PHE A 452 -48.22 0.81 38.78
N SER A 453 -47.91 2.07 38.34
CA SER A 453 -46.73 2.96 38.59
C SER A 453 -47.02 4.47 38.28
N PRO A 454 -46.36 5.50 38.89
CA PRO A 454 -45.85 6.68 38.11
C PRO A 454 -44.72 7.63 38.66
N LYS A 455 -43.87 8.15 37.74
CA LYS A 455 -43.26 9.52 37.52
C LYS A 455 -42.78 10.50 38.65
N HIS A 456 -41.58 11.11 38.44
CA HIS A 456 -41.22 12.56 38.23
C HIS A 456 -39.69 12.81 38.46
N GLY A 457 -38.99 13.91 38.12
CA GLY A 457 -39.34 15.27 37.63
C GLY A 457 -38.21 15.97 36.82
N LYS A 458 -38.07 17.32 36.86
CA LYS A 458 -37.20 18.15 35.97
C LYS A 458 -36.17 19.03 36.70
N MET A 459 -35.12 19.49 35.99
CA MET A 459 -34.52 20.82 36.19
C MET A 459 -33.98 21.41 34.86
N ALA A 460 -33.55 22.68 34.86
CA ALA A 460 -32.96 23.39 33.71
C ALA A 460 -32.07 24.56 34.18
N CYS A 461 -31.09 24.99 33.38
CA CYS A 461 -30.22 26.15 33.68
C CYS A 461 -30.09 27.16 32.51
N PRO A 462 -29.85 28.46 32.78
CA PRO A 462 -30.03 29.52 31.80
C PRO A 462 -28.71 30.05 31.21
N LEU A 463 -28.38 29.68 29.97
CA LEU A 463 -27.36 30.37 29.18
C LEU A 463 -27.61 30.34 27.66
N PHE A 464 -28.33 29.34 27.16
CA PHE A 464 -28.63 29.15 25.72
C PHE A 464 -29.35 30.32 25.04
N ILE A 465 -30.09 31.13 25.82
CA ILE A 465 -30.89 32.26 25.29
C ILE A 465 -29.99 33.44 24.89
N ALA A 466 -28.88 33.68 25.59
CA ALA A 466 -28.00 34.83 25.34
C ALA A 466 -27.30 34.77 23.97
N ILE A 467 -26.94 33.56 23.50
CA ILE A 467 -26.24 33.37 22.22
C ILE A 467 -27.22 33.38 21.04
N SER A 468 -28.44 32.87 21.23
CA SER A 468 -29.48 32.81 20.19
C SER A 468 -29.84 34.21 19.64
N CYS A 469 -29.87 35.22 20.51
CA CYS A 469 -30.23 36.59 20.13
C CYS A 469 -29.13 37.35 19.34
N TYR A 470 -27.87 36.88 19.35
CA TYR A 470 -26.74 37.61 18.74
C TYR A 470 -26.40 37.19 17.30
N LEU A 471 -27.09 36.15 16.78
CA LEU A 471 -26.82 35.54 15.46
C LEU A 471 -27.83 35.91 14.37
N LEU A 472 -28.80 36.79 14.66
CA LEU A 472 -29.90 37.18 13.76
C LEU A 472 -29.67 38.48 12.97
N SER A 473 -28.55 39.19 13.18
CA SER A 473 -28.18 40.38 12.40
C SER A 473 -27.39 40.01 11.15
N THR A 474 -27.87 40.43 9.96
CA THR A 474 -27.21 40.23 8.66
C THR A 474 -26.04 41.20 8.42
N ASP A 475 -25.16 41.33 9.41
CA ASP A 475 -24.00 42.24 9.36
C ASP A 475 -22.79 41.59 8.68
N THR A 476 -21.93 42.42 8.09
CA THR A 476 -20.59 42.06 7.61
C THR A 476 -19.70 41.40 8.67
N PHE A 477 -20.00 41.58 9.95
CA PHE A 477 -19.23 41.05 11.09
C PHE A 477 -19.66 39.66 11.58
N PHE A 478 -20.63 39.02 10.92
CA PHE A 478 -21.09 37.66 11.24
C PHE A 478 -19.96 36.62 11.42
N PRO A 479 -18.89 36.57 10.59
CA PRO A 479 -17.81 35.58 10.76
C PRO A 479 -16.98 35.80 12.05
N LEU A 480 -16.86 37.03 12.55
CA LEU A 480 -16.19 37.29 13.83
C LEU A 480 -17.09 36.89 15.00
N LYS A 481 -18.37 37.28 14.97
CA LYS A 481 -19.40 36.85 15.95
C LYS A 481 -19.42 35.30 16.03
N LYS A 482 -19.31 34.62 14.89
CA LYS A 482 -19.18 33.15 14.76
C LYS A 482 -17.87 32.61 15.36
N CYS A 483 -16.73 33.23 15.06
CA CYS A 483 -15.42 32.83 15.59
C CYS A 483 -15.35 32.93 17.12
N LEU A 484 -15.93 34.01 17.69
CA LEU A 484 -16.10 34.21 19.13
C LEU A 484 -17.08 33.19 19.72
N CYS A 485 -18.25 32.99 19.13
CA CYS A 485 -19.22 31.99 19.58
C CYS A 485 -18.61 30.58 19.65
N ASP A 486 -17.90 30.15 18.60
CA ASP A 486 -17.16 28.88 18.58
C ASP A 486 -16.03 28.84 19.64
N SER A 487 -15.37 29.97 19.95
CA SER A 487 -14.38 30.07 21.03
C SER A 487 -15.02 29.94 22.41
N PHE A 488 -16.14 30.63 22.67
CA PHE A 488 -16.90 30.54 23.92
C PHE A 488 -17.45 29.14 24.14
N ILE A 489 -18.04 28.52 23.10
CA ILE A 489 -18.55 27.14 23.18
C ILE A 489 -17.39 26.17 23.47
N HIS A 490 -16.26 26.30 22.76
CA HIS A 490 -15.09 25.48 23.02
C HIS A 490 -14.53 25.67 24.45
N PHE A 491 -14.42 26.91 24.91
CA PHE A 491 -14.00 27.26 26.26
C PHE A 491 -14.94 26.70 27.34
N LEU A 492 -16.26 26.88 27.22
CA LEU A 492 -17.25 26.36 28.17
C LEU A 492 -17.16 24.83 28.27
N ILE A 493 -16.93 24.15 27.15
CA ILE A 493 -16.77 22.69 27.13
C ILE A 493 -15.42 22.25 27.71
N LEU A 494 -14.32 22.97 27.45
CA LEU A 494 -13.03 22.73 28.10
C LEU A 494 -13.00 23.17 29.58
N LYS A 495 -13.95 23.98 30.03
CA LYS A 495 -14.12 24.35 31.44
C LYS A 495 -14.86 23.24 32.18
N HIS A 496 -16.15 23.12 31.90
CA HIS A 496 -17.08 22.27 32.64
C HIS A 496 -17.01 20.80 32.22
N GLY A 497 -16.71 20.53 30.94
CA GLY A 497 -16.94 19.21 30.34
C GLY A 497 -15.80 18.20 30.45
N THR A 498 -14.58 18.59 30.82
CA THR A 498 -13.41 17.67 30.76
C THR A 498 -12.44 17.77 31.95
N PRO A 499 -11.70 18.88 32.19
CA PRO A 499 -10.72 18.95 33.28
C PRO A 499 -11.39 19.00 34.66
N GLN A 500 -12.50 19.72 34.78
CA GLN A 500 -13.21 19.90 36.05
C GLN A 500 -14.20 18.75 36.33
N GLY A 501 -14.88 18.24 35.29
CA GLY A 501 -15.89 17.20 35.45
C GLY A 501 -15.38 15.75 35.50
N TYR A 502 -14.24 15.45 34.88
CA TYR A 502 -13.67 14.08 34.88
C TYR A 502 -12.24 14.05 35.41
N ARG A 503 -11.33 14.92 34.95
CA ARG A 503 -9.92 14.85 35.39
C ARG A 503 -9.75 15.19 36.87
N ALA A 504 -10.52 16.12 37.42
CA ALA A 504 -10.51 16.42 38.85
C ALA A 504 -11.17 15.30 39.69
N GLU A 505 -12.21 14.64 39.17
CA GLU A 505 -12.84 13.50 39.83
C GLU A 505 -11.88 12.30 39.97
N MET A 506 -10.83 12.20 39.12
CA MET A 506 -9.76 11.19 39.31
C MET A 506 -8.92 11.42 40.58
N ASP A 507 -8.95 12.63 41.14
CA ASP A 507 -8.28 13.00 42.39
C ASP A 507 -9.28 13.10 43.58
N ASN A 508 -10.58 12.88 43.35
CA ASN A 508 -11.62 12.93 44.37
C ASN A 508 -11.63 11.64 45.22
N PRO A 509 -11.42 11.70 46.56
CA PRO A 509 -11.40 10.52 47.43
C PRO A 509 -12.65 9.62 47.33
N GLY A 510 -13.83 10.20 47.10
CA GLY A 510 -15.08 9.45 46.94
C GLY A 510 -15.21 8.68 45.62
N MET A 511 -14.34 8.96 44.65
CA MET A 511 -14.34 8.34 43.31
C MET A 511 -13.18 7.36 43.11
N LEU A 512 -12.13 7.39 43.95
CA LEU A 512 -10.92 6.57 43.79
C LEU A 512 -11.21 5.06 43.69
N ALA A 513 -12.25 4.57 44.36
CA ALA A 513 -12.65 3.17 44.33
C ALA A 513 -13.27 2.72 43.00
N LEU A 514 -13.71 3.66 42.14
CA LEU A 514 -14.30 3.37 40.83
C LEU A 514 -13.26 3.40 39.70
N ILE A 515 -12.06 3.94 39.94
CA ILE A 515 -11.02 4.12 38.92
C ILE A 515 -10.44 2.75 38.51
N PRO A 516 -10.58 2.32 37.25
CA PRO A 516 -10.09 1.02 36.82
C PRO A 516 -8.54 0.95 36.85
N PRO A 517 -7.94 -0.23 37.08
CA PRO A 517 -6.49 -0.37 37.24
C PRO A 517 -5.66 0.18 36.06
N ALA A 518 -6.15 0.02 34.83
CA ALA A 518 -5.49 0.52 33.62
C ALA A 518 -5.36 2.05 33.56
N LEU A 519 -6.24 2.79 34.25
CA LEU A 519 -6.33 4.25 34.25
C LEU A 519 -5.57 4.89 35.43
N LYS A 520 -5.29 4.13 36.49
CA LYS A 520 -4.63 4.62 37.71
C LYS A 520 -3.27 5.24 37.37
N ASN A 521 -3.02 6.45 37.86
CA ASN A 521 -1.85 7.29 37.57
C ASN A 521 -1.63 7.65 36.08
N ARG A 522 -2.61 7.41 35.18
CA ARG A 522 -2.50 7.73 33.73
C ARG A 522 -3.38 8.91 33.27
N LYS A 523 -3.83 9.77 34.20
CA LYS A 523 -4.68 10.94 33.87
C LYS A 523 -4.06 11.86 32.82
N ASP A 524 -2.74 12.05 32.86
CA ASP A 524 -2.03 12.92 31.90
C ASP A 524 -1.80 12.25 30.53
N ILE A 525 -1.99 10.94 30.42
CA ILE A 525 -2.10 10.24 29.13
C ILE A 525 -3.53 10.35 28.59
N LEU A 526 -4.56 10.19 29.43
CA LEU A 526 -5.96 10.30 28.97
C LEU A 526 -6.31 11.72 28.51
N PHE A 527 -5.95 12.75 29.31
CA PHE A 527 -6.29 14.14 29.02
C PHE A 527 -5.17 14.93 28.31
N GLY A 528 -3.98 14.35 28.14
CA GLY A 528 -2.82 15.05 27.59
C GLY A 528 -2.55 16.38 28.31
N ASN A 529 -2.16 17.39 27.53
CA ASN A 529 -2.03 18.77 27.98
C ASN A 529 -3.31 19.60 27.75
N MET A 530 -4.50 19.00 27.76
CA MET A 530 -5.77 19.76 27.67
C MET A 530 -5.89 20.92 28.69
N PRO A 531 -5.37 20.84 29.94
CA PRO A 531 -5.35 21.99 30.85
C PRO A 531 -4.54 23.18 30.32
N GLU A 532 -3.41 22.95 29.63
CA GLU A 532 -2.56 23.99 29.03
C GLU A 532 -3.30 24.71 27.89
N ILE A 533 -4.00 23.95 27.04
CA ILE A 533 -4.89 24.47 25.98
C ILE A 533 -6.05 25.28 26.57
N TYR A 534 -6.69 24.78 27.63
CA TYR A 534 -7.73 25.49 28.35
C TYR A 534 -7.23 26.82 28.93
N GLU A 535 -6.07 26.82 29.59
CA GLU A 535 -5.49 28.02 30.19
C GLU A 535 -5.15 29.08 29.14
N PHE A 536 -4.52 28.70 28.02
CA PHE A 536 -4.23 29.61 26.90
C PHE A 536 -5.51 30.25 26.35
N HIS A 537 -6.54 29.45 26.05
CA HIS A 537 -7.77 29.97 25.49
C HIS A 537 -8.57 30.83 26.47
N ASN A 538 -8.65 30.42 27.75
CA ASN A 538 -9.31 31.19 28.80
C ASN A 538 -8.60 32.52 29.09
N LYS A 539 -7.30 32.48 29.41
CA LYS A 539 -6.56 33.64 29.96
C LYS A 539 -6.08 34.61 28.88
N ILE A 540 -5.85 34.15 27.64
CA ILE A 540 -5.18 34.94 26.60
C ILE A 540 -6.06 35.05 25.35
N PHE A 541 -6.36 33.93 24.69
CA PHE A 541 -6.89 33.99 23.32
C PHE A 541 -8.35 34.46 23.23
N LEU A 542 -9.21 34.11 24.19
CA LEU A 542 -10.60 34.57 24.21
C LEU A 542 -10.67 36.11 24.37
N HIS A 543 -10.01 36.65 25.39
CA HIS A 543 -9.87 38.10 25.62
C HIS A 543 -9.25 38.84 24.42
N SER A 544 -8.30 38.20 23.72
CA SER A 544 -7.71 38.76 22.49
C SER A 544 -8.75 38.92 21.39
N LEU A 545 -9.58 37.90 21.15
CA LEU A 545 -10.68 37.93 20.17
C LEU A 545 -11.81 38.88 20.59
N GLU A 546 -12.12 38.99 21.89
CA GLU A 546 -13.13 39.94 22.41
C GLU A 546 -12.70 41.38 22.08
N SER A 547 -11.40 41.70 22.21
CA SER A 547 -10.83 43.01 21.82
C SER A 547 -10.91 43.32 20.32
N CYS A 548 -11.35 42.36 19.48
CA CYS A 548 -11.59 42.55 18.06
C CYS A 548 -13.05 42.87 17.72
N LEU A 549 -14.00 42.82 18.67
CA LEU A 549 -15.42 43.11 18.39
C LEU A 549 -15.62 44.49 17.74
N GLU A 550 -15.00 45.52 18.30
CA GLU A 550 -15.03 46.90 17.80
C GLU A 550 -14.03 47.16 16.66
N ALA A 551 -13.12 46.22 16.40
CA ALA A 551 -11.99 46.37 15.47
C ALA A 551 -11.65 45.04 14.78
N PRO A 552 -12.56 44.48 13.96
CA PRO A 552 -12.45 43.13 13.40
C PRO A 552 -11.19 42.93 12.54
N GLN A 553 -10.66 43.99 11.91
CA GLN A 553 -9.40 43.98 11.18
C GLN A 553 -8.19 43.54 12.03
N ARG A 554 -8.27 43.67 13.37
CA ARG A 554 -7.22 43.24 14.29
C ARG A 554 -7.16 41.72 14.49
N VAL A 555 -8.19 40.96 14.09
CA VAL A 555 -8.26 39.52 14.36
C VAL A 555 -7.07 38.75 13.77
N GLY A 556 -6.57 39.13 12.59
CA GLY A 556 -5.37 38.55 11.99
C GLY A 556 -4.12 38.73 12.86
N PHE A 557 -3.91 39.94 13.41
CA PHE A 557 -2.82 40.22 14.35
C PHE A 557 -2.90 39.33 15.60
N CYS A 558 -4.10 39.08 16.15
CA CYS A 558 -4.25 38.23 17.34
C CYS A 558 -3.86 36.75 17.10
N PHE A 559 -3.97 36.23 15.87
CA PHE A 559 -3.43 34.92 15.53
C PHE A 559 -1.91 34.95 15.32
N LEU A 560 -1.39 36.00 14.68
CA LEU A 560 0.05 36.15 14.40
C LEU A 560 0.88 36.34 15.69
N GLU A 561 0.40 37.19 16.61
CA GLU A 561 1.03 37.44 17.92
C GLU A 561 1.14 36.15 18.75
N ARG A 562 0.18 35.23 18.61
CA ARG A 562 0.06 33.98 19.40
C ARG A 562 0.53 32.73 18.66
N ARG A 563 1.26 32.89 17.54
CA ARG A 563 1.71 31.78 16.67
C ARG A 563 2.60 30.75 17.39
N SER A 564 3.36 31.17 18.40
CA SER A 564 4.13 30.30 19.31
C SER A 564 3.22 29.55 20.28
N ASP A 565 2.22 30.23 20.83
CA ASP A 565 1.38 29.70 21.91
C ASP A 565 0.51 28.56 21.39
N PHE A 566 0.06 28.63 20.13
CA PHE A 566 -0.68 27.56 19.47
C PHE A 566 0.09 26.23 19.29
N GLN A 567 1.43 26.19 19.47
CA GLN A 567 2.20 24.93 19.36
C GLN A 567 1.82 23.90 20.44
N ILE A 568 1.16 24.32 21.53
CA ILE A 568 0.59 23.41 22.55
C ILE A 568 -0.38 22.37 21.96
N TYR A 569 -0.96 22.62 20.79
CA TYR A 569 -1.81 21.64 20.09
C TYR A 569 -1.03 20.45 19.51
N GLU A 570 0.27 20.61 19.17
CA GLU A 570 1.10 19.52 18.65
C GLU A 570 1.24 18.40 19.71
N LYS A 571 1.65 18.80 20.91
CA LYS A 571 1.75 17.98 22.13
C LYS A 571 0.45 17.26 22.47
N TYR A 572 -0.70 17.88 22.20
CA TYR A 572 -2.01 17.24 22.39
C TYR A 572 -2.29 16.16 21.33
N CYS A 573 -2.10 16.49 20.05
CA CYS A 573 -2.34 15.58 18.94
C CYS A 573 -1.41 14.37 19.00
N GLN A 574 -0.10 14.56 19.27
CA GLN A 574 0.87 13.48 19.52
C GLN A 574 0.46 12.55 20.68
N ASN A 575 -0.38 13.01 21.61
CA ASN A 575 -0.89 12.20 22.72
C ASN A 575 -2.25 11.54 22.41
N LYS A 576 -3.06 12.09 21.49
CA LYS A 576 -4.43 11.61 21.21
C LYS A 576 -4.53 10.11 20.89
N PRO A 577 -3.63 9.47 20.11
CA PRO A 577 -3.68 8.01 19.89
C PRO A 577 -3.47 7.20 21.18
N ARG A 578 -2.58 7.66 22.08
CA ARG A 578 -2.31 7.01 23.37
C ARG A 578 -3.46 7.22 24.36
N SER A 579 -4.05 8.42 24.37
CA SER A 579 -5.31 8.73 25.05
C SER A 579 -6.45 7.82 24.59
N GLU A 580 -6.54 7.55 23.28
CA GLU A 580 -7.61 6.74 22.70
C GLU A 580 -7.43 5.23 22.94
N LEU A 581 -6.22 4.70 22.80
CA LEU A 581 -5.92 3.32 23.16
C LEU A 581 -6.20 3.07 24.65
N LEU A 582 -5.87 4.02 25.53
CA LEU A 582 -6.22 3.96 26.94
C LEU A 582 -7.74 4.03 27.14
N TRP A 583 -8.45 4.94 26.45
CA TRP A 583 -9.91 5.03 26.52
C TRP A 583 -10.59 3.71 26.14
N ARG A 584 -10.20 3.07 25.03
CA ARG A 584 -10.74 1.78 24.59
C ARG A 584 -10.55 0.63 25.61
N GLN A 585 -9.59 0.76 26.54
CA GLN A 585 -9.37 -0.20 27.63
C GLN A 585 -10.22 0.06 28.89
N CYS A 586 -10.93 1.20 28.99
CA CYS A 586 -11.63 1.58 30.22
C CYS A 586 -12.92 2.41 30.04
N SER A 587 -13.40 2.62 28.82
CA SER A 587 -14.56 3.46 28.48
C SER A 587 -15.83 3.12 29.27
N GLU A 588 -16.14 1.84 29.41
CA GLU A 588 -17.33 1.33 30.12
C GLU A 588 -17.19 1.32 31.67
N SER A 589 -16.08 1.81 32.21
CA SER A 589 -15.85 1.75 33.66
C SER A 589 -16.81 2.66 34.45
N ALA A 590 -17.23 2.17 35.62
CA ALA A 590 -18.18 2.85 36.50
C ALA A 590 -17.77 4.29 36.87
N PHE A 591 -16.46 4.58 36.90
CA PHE A 591 -15.94 5.94 37.07
C PHE A 591 -16.46 6.92 36.01
N PHE A 592 -16.35 6.57 34.71
CA PHE A 592 -16.79 7.48 33.65
C PHE A 592 -18.31 7.58 33.56
N LEU A 593 -19.03 6.48 33.80
CA LEU A 593 -20.49 6.47 33.83
C LEU A 593 -21.03 7.39 34.94
N GLU A 594 -20.47 7.31 36.15
CA GLU A 594 -20.90 8.18 37.26
C GLU A 594 -20.46 9.64 37.04
N CYS A 595 -19.29 9.91 36.47
CA CYS A 595 -18.91 11.28 36.09
C CYS A 595 -19.84 11.84 34.99
N GLN A 596 -20.16 11.06 33.95
CA GLN A 596 -21.07 11.47 32.88
C GLN A 596 -22.47 11.78 33.41
N LYS A 597 -22.96 10.97 34.36
CA LYS A 597 -24.22 11.17 35.08
C LYS A 597 -24.21 12.43 35.95
N LYS A 598 -23.15 12.68 36.74
CA LYS A 598 -22.98 13.92 37.54
C LYS A 598 -22.98 15.20 36.70
N LEU A 599 -22.58 15.11 35.43
CA LEU A 599 -22.48 16.23 34.48
C LEU A 599 -23.67 16.34 33.51
N GLU A 600 -24.68 15.46 33.63
CA GLU A 600 -25.82 15.33 32.70
C GLU A 600 -25.41 15.20 31.22
N HIS A 601 -24.24 14.62 30.97
CA HIS A 601 -23.62 14.57 29.65
C HIS A 601 -24.27 13.52 28.72
N LYS A 602 -24.71 13.98 27.54
CA LYS A 602 -25.33 13.13 26.50
C LYS A 602 -24.34 12.37 25.62
N LEU A 603 -23.04 12.66 25.71
CA LEU A 603 -21.98 12.06 24.91
C LEU A 603 -20.89 11.48 25.83
N GLY A 604 -20.16 10.47 25.35
CA GLY A 604 -18.99 9.90 26.03
C GLY A 604 -17.80 10.87 26.07
N LEU A 605 -16.85 10.61 26.97
CA LEU A 605 -15.69 11.48 27.22
C LEU A 605 -14.80 11.66 25.98
N ASP A 606 -14.67 10.61 25.15
CA ASP A 606 -14.06 10.61 23.82
C ASP A 606 -14.44 11.84 22.97
N SER A 607 -15.74 12.15 22.93
CA SER A 607 -16.34 13.21 22.13
C SER A 607 -15.98 14.59 22.64
N TYR A 608 -15.44 14.69 23.87
CA TYR A 608 -14.83 15.88 24.45
C TYR A 608 -13.31 15.89 24.26
N LEU A 609 -12.64 14.73 24.34
CA LEU A 609 -11.21 14.58 24.05
C LEU A 609 -10.86 14.86 22.57
N LEU A 610 -11.82 14.74 21.64
CA LEU A 610 -11.65 15.16 20.23
C LEU A 610 -11.69 16.70 20.03
N LYS A 611 -12.20 17.48 20.98
CA LYS A 611 -12.54 18.89 20.76
C LYS A 611 -11.35 19.82 20.50
N PRO A 612 -10.14 19.64 21.07
CA PRO A 612 -8.97 20.41 20.67
C PRO A 612 -8.60 20.18 19.19
N VAL A 613 -8.59 18.92 18.73
CA VAL A 613 -8.30 18.58 17.33
C VAL A 613 -9.32 19.24 16.38
N GLN A 614 -10.61 19.19 16.75
CA GLN A 614 -11.71 19.87 16.04
C GLN A 614 -11.62 21.40 16.09
N ARG A 615 -11.00 21.99 17.14
CA ARG A 615 -10.83 23.45 17.23
C ARG A 615 -9.71 23.94 16.34
N LEU A 616 -8.57 23.25 16.32
CA LEU A 616 -7.41 23.58 15.49
C LEU A 616 -7.79 23.61 14.00
N THR A 617 -8.47 22.57 13.51
CA THR A 617 -8.89 22.45 12.11
C THR A 617 -9.93 23.50 11.69
N LYS A 618 -10.74 23.99 12.63
CA LYS A 618 -11.72 25.06 12.39
C LYS A 618 -11.10 26.45 12.22
N TYR A 619 -9.93 26.75 12.78
CA TYR A 619 -9.39 28.11 12.75
C TYR A 619 -9.08 28.62 11.35
N GLN A 620 -8.50 27.79 10.47
CA GLN A 620 -8.29 28.17 9.06
C GLN A 620 -9.61 28.36 8.29
N LEU A 621 -10.68 27.61 8.62
CA LEU A 621 -12.00 27.82 8.01
C LEU A 621 -12.56 29.19 8.39
N LEU A 622 -12.48 29.56 9.68
CA LEU A 622 -12.99 30.84 10.19
C LEU A 622 -12.19 32.03 9.65
N LEU A 623 -10.86 31.91 9.56
CA LEU A 623 -9.99 32.93 8.96
C LEU A 623 -10.26 33.12 7.45
N LYS A 624 -10.47 32.02 6.72
CA LYS A 624 -10.84 32.04 5.30
C LYS A 624 -12.25 32.58 5.06
N GLU A 625 -13.17 32.32 5.99
CA GLU A 625 -14.53 32.88 5.97
C GLU A 625 -14.50 34.38 6.22
N LEU A 626 -13.76 34.86 7.24
CA LEU A 626 -13.49 36.29 7.48
C LEU A 626 -12.92 36.97 6.24
N LEU A 627 -11.84 36.42 5.65
CA LEU A 627 -11.13 37.00 4.51
C LEU A 627 -12.05 37.27 3.30
N LYS A 628 -13.05 36.41 3.07
CA LYS A 628 -14.05 36.57 2.00
C LYS A 628 -14.86 37.86 2.13
N TYR A 629 -15.09 38.36 3.35
CA TYR A 629 -15.88 39.56 3.63
C TYR A 629 -15.01 40.81 3.91
N SER A 630 -13.69 40.66 4.03
CA SER A 630 -12.74 41.75 4.31
C SER A 630 -12.15 42.43 3.07
N ALA A 631 -12.59 42.11 1.85
CA ALA A 631 -11.87 42.39 0.59
C ALA A 631 -11.50 43.87 0.28
N SER A 632 -12.00 44.85 1.04
CA SER A 632 -11.66 46.28 0.93
C SER A 632 -11.30 46.94 2.28
N SER A 633 -11.08 46.16 3.35
CA SER A 633 -10.73 46.69 4.67
C SER A 633 -9.23 46.79 4.91
N GLU A 634 -8.85 47.59 5.89
CA GLU A 634 -7.56 47.44 6.57
C GLU A 634 -7.43 46.02 7.18
N GLY A 635 -6.21 45.55 7.44
CA GLY A 635 -5.95 44.25 8.10
C GLY A 635 -6.01 43.00 7.22
N VAL A 636 -6.40 43.10 5.94
CA VAL A 636 -6.49 41.95 5.00
C VAL A 636 -5.19 41.17 4.89
N GLN A 637 -4.05 41.86 4.83
CA GLN A 637 -2.74 41.21 4.75
C GLN A 637 -2.48 40.33 5.98
N GLN A 638 -2.72 40.85 7.18
CA GLN A 638 -2.50 40.12 8.43
C GLN A 638 -3.51 38.99 8.63
N LEU A 639 -4.71 39.12 8.08
CA LEU A 639 -5.72 38.06 8.05
C LEU A 639 -5.31 36.91 7.11
N GLN A 640 -4.71 37.24 5.95
CA GLN A 640 -4.11 36.26 5.04
C GLN A 640 -2.87 35.60 5.66
N GLU A 641 -1.95 36.37 6.25
CA GLU A 641 -0.76 35.83 6.95
C GLU A 641 -1.16 34.92 8.13
N ALA A 642 -2.22 35.27 8.87
CA ALA A 642 -2.80 34.42 9.93
C ALA A 642 -3.38 33.11 9.38
N LEU A 643 -4.11 33.16 8.25
CA LEU A 643 -4.64 31.97 7.58
C LEU A 643 -3.50 31.01 7.19
N VAL A 644 -2.42 31.55 6.62
CA VAL A 644 -1.22 30.78 6.27
C VAL A 644 -0.56 30.20 7.53
N ALA A 645 -0.37 31.00 8.58
CA ALA A 645 0.23 30.54 9.83
C ALA A 645 -0.54 29.38 10.50
N MET A 646 -1.87 29.36 10.41
CA MET A 646 -2.69 28.26 10.93
C MET A 646 -2.71 27.03 10.01
N LEU A 647 -2.55 27.20 8.69
CA LEU A 647 -2.36 26.09 7.75
C LEU A 647 -0.98 25.45 7.92
N ASP A 648 0.07 26.25 8.09
CA ASP A 648 1.43 25.79 8.42
C ASP A 648 1.43 24.96 9.71
N LEU A 649 0.74 25.44 10.75
CA LEU A 649 0.60 24.72 12.01
C LEU A 649 -0.15 23.40 11.84
N LEU A 650 -1.28 23.39 11.12
CA LEU A 650 -2.03 22.16 10.84
C LEU A 650 -1.17 21.12 10.10
N LYS A 651 -0.35 21.57 9.13
CA LYS A 651 0.63 20.70 8.46
C LYS A 651 1.70 20.20 9.43
N SER A 652 2.31 21.08 10.22
CA SER A 652 3.35 20.73 11.20
C SER A 652 2.85 19.69 12.21
N VAL A 653 1.65 19.89 12.76
CA VAL A 653 1.01 18.95 13.70
C VAL A 653 0.71 17.61 13.02
N ASN A 654 0.23 17.61 11.77
CA ASN A 654 -0.02 16.38 11.02
C ASN A 654 1.26 15.59 10.74
N ASP A 655 2.31 16.25 10.23
CA ASP A 655 3.60 15.59 9.94
C ASP A 655 4.27 15.07 11.22
N SER A 656 4.08 15.78 12.35
CA SER A 656 4.49 15.37 13.68
C SER A 656 3.72 14.16 14.25
N MET A 657 2.52 13.83 13.75
CA MET A 657 1.84 12.57 14.12
C MET A 657 2.68 11.35 13.71
N HIS A 658 3.31 11.39 12.54
CA HIS A 658 4.13 10.28 12.02
C HIS A 658 5.41 10.07 12.86
N GLN A 659 5.93 11.12 13.52
CA GLN A 659 7.05 11.00 14.45
C GLN A 659 6.73 10.09 15.64
N THR A 660 5.48 10.05 16.12
CA THR A 660 5.11 9.22 17.28
C THR A 660 5.15 7.72 17.02
N ALA A 661 5.21 7.31 15.74
CA ALA A 661 5.35 5.92 15.31
C ALA A 661 6.82 5.51 15.00
N ILE A 662 7.80 6.39 15.26
CA ILE A 662 9.23 6.06 15.13
C ILE A 662 9.69 5.23 16.34
N THR A 663 10.33 4.08 16.09
CA THR A 663 10.78 3.15 17.14
C THR A 663 12.27 2.82 17.02
N GLY A 664 12.95 2.65 18.15
CA GLY A 664 14.36 2.25 18.21
C GLY A 664 15.38 3.37 17.93
N TYR A 665 14.99 4.65 18.09
CA TYR A 665 15.94 5.76 18.17
C TYR A 665 16.46 5.88 19.62
N ASP A 666 17.77 5.94 19.79
CA ASP A 666 18.43 6.05 21.09
C ASP A 666 18.69 7.54 21.40
N GLY A 667 17.68 8.19 21.99
CA GLY A 667 17.67 9.62 22.29
C GLY A 667 16.27 10.23 22.24
N ASN A 668 16.16 11.53 22.48
CA ASN A 668 14.89 12.26 22.37
C ASN A 668 14.74 12.88 20.96
N LEU A 669 13.72 12.46 20.20
CA LEU A 669 13.48 12.97 18.85
C LEU A 669 13.19 14.48 18.83
N SER A 670 12.60 15.04 19.90
CA SER A 670 12.33 16.48 19.99
C SER A 670 13.61 17.34 20.03
N ASP A 671 14.75 16.76 20.42
CA ASP A 671 16.03 17.48 20.43
C ASP A 671 16.50 17.84 19.02
N LEU A 672 16.01 17.12 18.00
CA LEU A 672 16.27 17.36 16.57
C LEU A 672 15.53 18.58 16.01
N GLY A 673 14.62 19.19 16.78
CA GLY A 673 13.73 20.25 16.34
C GLY A 673 12.42 19.71 15.77
N ARG A 674 11.70 20.53 15.01
CA ARG A 674 10.42 20.17 14.37
C ARG A 674 10.64 19.32 13.11
N VAL A 675 9.68 18.45 12.80
CA VAL A 675 9.58 17.79 11.49
C VAL A 675 9.08 18.81 10.46
N LEU A 676 9.84 19.00 9.39
CA LEU A 676 9.54 19.91 8.29
C LEU A 676 8.87 19.16 7.12
N MET A 677 9.31 17.92 6.89
CA MET A 677 8.80 17.02 5.86
C MET A 677 8.99 15.55 6.28
N GLN A 678 8.11 14.67 5.79
CA GLN A 678 8.32 13.22 5.79
C GLN A 678 7.89 12.62 4.45
N GLY A 679 8.35 11.41 4.14
CA GLY A 679 7.95 10.67 2.95
C GLY A 679 8.66 9.32 2.77
N SER A 680 8.09 8.45 1.93
CA SER A 680 8.70 7.17 1.52
C SER A 680 9.49 7.34 0.22
N PHE A 681 10.71 6.80 0.17
CA PHE A 681 11.63 6.94 -0.95
C PHE A 681 12.40 5.63 -1.21
N SER A 682 12.74 5.41 -2.49
CA SER A 682 13.74 4.44 -2.92
C SER A 682 15.13 5.02 -2.71
N VAL A 683 15.95 4.42 -1.84
CA VAL A 683 17.30 4.93 -1.48
C VAL A 683 18.39 3.92 -1.81
N TRP A 684 19.41 4.34 -2.55
CA TRP A 684 20.67 3.61 -2.74
C TRP A 684 21.77 4.26 -1.89
N ILE A 685 22.80 3.49 -1.52
CA ILE A 685 23.97 3.99 -0.78
C ILE A 685 25.22 3.71 -1.62
N SER A 686 25.97 4.77 -1.93
CA SER A 686 27.27 4.73 -2.59
C SER A 686 28.34 5.24 -1.63
N HIS A 687 29.36 4.42 -1.36
CA HIS A 687 30.51 4.78 -0.52
C HIS A 687 31.76 4.90 -1.40
N ARG A 688 32.56 5.94 -1.17
CA ARG A 688 33.72 6.19 -2.05
C ARG A 688 34.99 5.48 -1.55
N LYS A 689 35.31 4.37 -2.22
CA LYS A 689 36.53 3.51 -2.14
C LYS A 689 36.50 2.33 -1.16
N GLY A 690 36.56 1.14 -1.74
CA GLY A 690 37.29 -0.02 -1.24
C GLY A 690 37.76 -0.84 -2.45
N THR A 691 39.06 -1.14 -2.59
CA THR A 691 39.61 -1.79 -3.80
C THR A 691 39.45 -3.31 -3.77
N THR A 692 38.20 -3.79 -3.75
CA THR A 692 37.90 -5.23 -3.72
C THR A 692 36.75 -5.55 -4.68
N LYS A 693 37.01 -6.43 -5.66
CA LYS A 693 35.98 -6.90 -6.61
C LYS A 693 35.04 -7.91 -5.94
N MET A 694 33.86 -8.12 -6.54
CA MET A 694 32.98 -9.30 -6.36
C MET A 694 32.24 -9.50 -5.01
N LYS A 695 31.77 -8.45 -4.32
CA LYS A 695 30.78 -8.61 -3.22
C LYS A 695 29.49 -7.76 -3.29
N ASP A 696 29.35 -6.88 -4.28
CA ASP A 696 28.30 -5.84 -4.29
C ASP A 696 27.11 -6.06 -5.23
N PHE A 697 26.97 -7.24 -5.84
CA PHE A 697 25.81 -7.58 -6.68
C PHE A 697 24.45 -7.45 -5.94
N ALA A 698 24.44 -7.55 -4.60
CA ALA A 698 23.25 -7.34 -3.78
C ALA A 698 22.82 -5.87 -3.61
N ARG A 699 23.64 -4.87 -4.01
CA ARG A 699 23.41 -3.45 -3.70
C ARG A 699 22.72 -2.62 -4.79
N PHE A 700 22.37 -3.20 -5.93
CA PHE A 700 21.60 -2.50 -6.98
C PHE A 700 20.10 -2.33 -6.65
N LYS A 701 19.54 -3.14 -5.76
CA LYS A 701 18.13 -3.03 -5.35
C LYS A 701 17.96 -1.84 -4.38
N PRO A 702 17.10 -0.84 -4.68
CA PRO A 702 16.88 0.28 -3.77
C PRO A 702 16.35 -0.20 -2.42
N MET A 703 16.89 0.38 -1.36
CA MET A 703 16.36 0.23 -0.03
C MET A 703 15.16 1.17 0.15
N GLN A 704 13.97 0.63 0.36
CA GLN A 704 12.84 1.43 0.82
C GLN A 704 13.16 2.04 2.19
N ARG A 705 13.04 3.37 2.26
CA ARG A 705 13.22 4.17 3.48
C ARG A 705 12.10 5.18 3.59
N HIS A 706 11.65 5.40 4.81
CA HIS A 706 10.85 6.56 5.15
C HIS A 706 11.78 7.58 5.80
N LEU A 707 11.87 8.77 5.21
CA LEU A 707 12.76 9.84 5.66
C LEU A 707 11.96 10.87 6.43
N PHE A 708 12.48 11.31 7.56
CA PHE A 708 11.97 12.45 8.33
C PHE A 708 13.01 13.56 8.31
N LEU A 709 12.65 14.71 7.73
CA LEU A 709 13.46 15.91 7.73
C LEU A 709 13.14 16.74 8.97
N TYR A 710 14.08 16.80 9.91
CA TYR A 710 14.03 17.68 11.08
C TYR A 710 14.90 18.92 10.87
N GLU A 711 14.66 19.97 11.64
CA GLU A 711 15.46 21.21 11.60
C GLU A 711 16.97 20.98 11.83
N LYS A 712 17.37 19.94 12.57
CA LYS A 712 18.79 19.64 12.88
C LYS A 712 19.31 18.32 12.29
N ALA A 713 18.46 17.50 11.64
CA ALA A 713 18.86 16.18 11.14
C ALA A 713 17.95 15.63 10.02
N ILE A 714 18.45 14.67 9.26
CA ILE A 714 17.61 13.78 8.44
C ILE A 714 17.63 12.39 9.08
N VAL A 715 16.48 11.89 9.50
CA VAL A 715 16.32 10.57 10.13
C VAL A 715 15.80 9.56 9.11
N PHE A 716 16.50 8.44 8.99
CA PHE A 716 16.21 7.35 8.07
C PHE A 716 15.56 6.20 8.83
N CYS A 717 14.32 5.87 8.50
CA CYS A 717 13.57 4.75 9.06
C CYS A 717 13.23 3.70 7.99
N LYS A 718 12.98 2.45 8.40
CA LYS A 718 12.29 1.44 7.58
C LYS A 718 10.83 1.36 8.05
N ARG A 719 9.88 1.68 7.18
CA ARG A 719 8.45 1.43 7.43
C ARG A 719 8.21 -0.06 7.67
N ARG A 720 7.32 -0.35 8.59
CA ARG A 720 6.77 -1.65 8.95
C ARG A 720 5.25 -1.50 9.03
N ASP A 721 4.55 -2.56 8.67
CA ASP A 721 3.10 -2.66 8.73
C ASP A 721 2.81 -3.91 9.59
N GLU A 722 2.10 -3.74 10.70
CA GLU A 722 1.82 -4.87 11.61
C GLU A 722 0.85 -5.87 10.98
N HIS A 723 1.20 -7.15 11.09
CA HIS A 723 0.37 -8.27 10.65
C HIS A 723 -0.35 -8.83 11.89
N GLY A 724 -1.28 -8.05 12.43
CA GLY A 724 -2.06 -8.36 13.62
C GLY A 724 -3.55 -8.19 13.36
N ASP A 725 -4.37 -8.95 14.08
CA ASP A 725 -5.80 -9.13 13.85
C ASP A 725 -6.65 -8.00 14.47
N GLY A 726 -6.31 -6.75 14.13
CA GLY A 726 -6.87 -5.54 14.74
C GLY A 726 -7.21 -4.46 13.72
N HIS A 727 -8.32 -3.76 13.94
CA HIS A 727 -8.97 -2.88 12.95
C HIS A 727 -8.22 -1.58 12.56
N GLU A 728 -7.01 -1.31 13.09
CA GLU A 728 -6.23 -0.09 12.77
C GLU A 728 -4.80 -0.40 12.36
N ARG A 729 -4.58 -0.57 11.05
CA ARG A 729 -3.26 -0.77 10.42
C ARG A 729 -2.40 0.50 10.44
N THR A 730 -1.98 0.94 11.62
CA THR A 730 -1.05 2.08 11.79
C THR A 730 0.37 1.67 11.39
N PRO A 731 1.04 2.35 10.44
CA PRO A 731 2.40 2.02 10.03
C PRO A 731 3.42 2.50 11.07
N PHE A 732 4.37 1.64 11.43
CA PHE A 732 5.47 1.95 12.35
C PHE A 732 6.79 2.14 11.61
N TYR A 733 7.68 2.96 12.16
CA TYR A 733 8.91 3.38 11.48
C TYR A 733 10.14 2.98 12.31
N SER A 734 10.69 1.80 12.05
CA SER A 734 11.91 1.33 12.72
C SER A 734 13.10 2.20 12.30
N PHE A 735 13.68 2.95 13.24
CA PHE A 735 14.88 3.76 13.06
C PHE A 735 16.03 2.94 12.45
N LYS A 736 16.84 3.55 11.56
CA LYS A 736 18.00 2.90 10.93
C LYS A 736 19.27 3.75 10.98
N HIS A 737 19.16 5.07 10.76
CA HIS A 737 20.30 5.98 10.73
C HIS A 737 19.84 7.44 10.87
N TYR A 738 20.73 8.37 11.19
CA TYR A 738 20.46 9.81 11.03
C TYR A 738 21.72 10.57 10.61
N LEU A 739 21.53 11.61 9.80
CA LEU A 739 22.58 12.53 9.35
C LEU A 739 22.39 13.88 10.05
N LYS A 740 23.44 14.47 10.62
CA LYS A 740 23.39 15.80 11.24
C LYS A 740 23.42 16.89 10.17
N MET A 741 22.53 17.88 10.28
CA MET A 741 22.34 18.91 9.24
C MET A 741 23.62 19.70 8.92
N SER A 742 24.48 19.89 9.92
CA SER A 742 25.78 20.58 9.82
C SER A 742 26.82 19.90 8.92
N ALA A 743 26.65 18.62 8.58
CA ALA A 743 27.61 17.84 7.77
C ALA A 743 26.99 17.18 6.53
N ILE A 744 25.71 17.45 6.24
CA ILE A 744 25.02 17.05 5.01
C ILE A 744 25.45 17.95 3.83
N GLY A 745 25.32 17.45 2.60
CA GLY A 745 25.25 18.23 1.36
C GLY A 745 24.33 17.55 0.34
N ILE A 746 24.09 18.19 -0.80
CA ILE A 746 23.08 17.74 -1.78
C ILE A 746 23.65 17.79 -3.20
N THR A 747 23.04 17.06 -4.13
CA THR A 747 23.16 17.31 -5.57
C THR A 747 21.80 17.14 -6.21
N GLU A 748 21.29 18.22 -6.81
CA GLU A 748 19.91 18.31 -7.32
C GLU A 748 19.62 17.36 -8.49
N ASN A 749 20.61 17.08 -9.33
CA ASN A 749 20.43 16.35 -10.58
C ASN A 749 21.41 15.16 -10.67
N VAL A 750 20.86 13.95 -10.70
CA VAL A 750 21.60 12.73 -11.03
C VAL A 750 21.47 12.45 -12.53
N LYS A 751 22.59 12.19 -13.23
CA LYS A 751 22.57 11.87 -14.66
C LYS A 751 21.71 10.62 -14.91
N GLY A 752 20.75 10.73 -15.84
CA GLY A 752 19.92 9.61 -16.30
C GLY A 752 18.61 9.38 -15.56
N ASP A 753 18.30 10.11 -14.47
CA ASP A 753 16.97 10.07 -13.86
C ASP A 753 16.62 11.39 -13.18
N ASN A 754 15.67 12.12 -13.77
CA ASN A 754 15.18 13.39 -13.24
C ASN A 754 14.39 13.25 -11.92
N ARG A 755 14.02 12.04 -11.47
CA ARG A 755 13.38 11.79 -10.17
C ARG A 755 14.38 11.48 -9.04
N LYS A 756 15.69 11.50 -9.33
CA LYS A 756 16.78 11.23 -8.38
C LYS A 756 17.56 12.50 -8.00
N PHE A 757 17.84 12.64 -6.71
CA PHE A 757 18.79 13.59 -6.13
C PHE A 757 19.74 12.87 -5.18
N GLU A 758 20.90 13.45 -4.89
CA GLU A 758 21.86 12.91 -3.91
C GLU A 758 21.78 13.68 -2.60
N ILE A 759 21.72 12.98 -1.47
CA ILE A 759 22.08 13.50 -0.14
C ILE A 759 23.45 12.91 0.19
N TRP A 760 24.47 13.74 0.36
CA TRP A 760 25.80 13.27 0.75
C TRP A 760 26.18 13.74 2.15
N TYR A 761 27.09 13.03 2.81
CA TYR A 761 27.57 13.33 4.16
C TYR A 761 29.09 13.41 4.17
N THR A 762 29.66 14.20 5.10
CA THR A 762 31.10 14.37 5.34
C THR A 762 31.93 14.42 4.05
N GLY A 763 31.67 15.42 3.18
CA GLY A 763 32.44 15.62 1.95
C GLY A 763 32.27 14.55 0.86
N ARG A 764 31.17 13.78 0.88
CA ARG A 764 30.86 12.62 0.00
C ARG A 764 31.62 11.32 0.34
N GLU A 765 31.95 11.11 1.60
CA GLU A 765 32.33 9.78 2.11
C GLU A 765 31.15 8.79 2.00
N GLU A 766 29.96 9.28 2.33
CA GLU A 766 28.67 8.59 2.13
C GLU A 766 27.79 9.40 1.18
N VAL A 767 27.18 8.72 0.20
CA VAL A 767 26.25 9.33 -0.77
C VAL A 767 24.98 8.49 -0.86
N TYR A 768 23.86 9.05 -0.43
CA TYR A 768 22.53 8.48 -0.51
C TYR A 768 21.83 9.01 -1.76
N ILE A 769 21.62 8.17 -2.77
CA ILE A 769 20.83 8.54 -3.94
C ILE A 769 19.37 8.27 -3.59
N VAL A 770 18.53 9.31 -3.65
CA VAL A 770 17.12 9.27 -3.25
C VAL A 770 16.24 9.48 -4.47
N GLN A 771 15.36 8.52 -4.77
CA GLN A 771 14.35 8.63 -5.83
C GLN A 771 12.96 8.80 -5.22
N VAL A 772 12.18 9.72 -5.79
CA VAL A 772 10.78 9.98 -5.42
C VAL A 772 9.88 8.94 -6.10
N SER A 773 9.11 8.18 -5.31
CA SER A 773 8.39 6.99 -5.79
C SER A 773 7.10 7.28 -6.54
N ASP A 774 6.50 8.46 -6.38
CA ASP A 774 5.09 8.73 -6.72
C ASP A 774 4.96 10.19 -7.21
N PHE A 775 4.52 10.38 -8.46
CA PHE A 775 4.45 11.70 -9.11
C PHE A 775 3.15 12.45 -8.80
N LEU A 776 2.11 11.74 -8.36
CA LEU A 776 0.76 12.28 -8.14
C LEU A 776 0.53 12.70 -6.68
N ARG A 777 1.08 11.97 -5.71
CA ARG A 777 0.98 12.34 -4.28
C ARG A 777 1.86 13.51 -3.85
N TRP A 778 2.79 13.99 -4.69
CA TRP A 778 3.59 15.18 -4.39
C TRP A 778 3.55 16.28 -5.47
N PRO A 779 2.43 17.02 -5.65
CA PRO A 779 2.30 18.13 -6.61
C PRO A 779 3.16 19.37 -6.36
N LEU A 780 4.15 19.25 -5.46
CA LEU A 780 5.13 20.24 -5.02
C LEU A 780 6.57 19.86 -5.43
N LEU A 781 6.79 18.87 -6.32
CA LEU A 781 8.10 18.51 -6.88
C LEU A 781 8.14 18.38 -8.41
N SER A 782 6.98 18.45 -9.08
CA SER A 782 6.82 18.24 -10.53
C SER A 782 7.20 19.43 -11.42
N CYS A 783 7.85 20.45 -10.86
CA CYS A 783 8.36 21.61 -11.60
C CYS A 783 9.80 21.94 -11.16
N PRO A 784 10.72 22.37 -12.06
CA PRO A 784 12.07 22.77 -11.67
C PRO A 784 12.10 23.93 -10.64
N ALA A 785 11.11 24.82 -10.68
CA ALA A 785 10.90 25.84 -9.65
C ALA A 785 10.58 25.28 -8.24
N PHE A 786 10.29 23.97 -8.15
CA PHE A 786 9.71 23.28 -7.00
C PHE A 786 10.53 22.07 -6.48
N ARG A 787 11.74 21.79 -6.99
CA ARG A 787 12.74 21.00 -6.22
C ARG A 787 13.39 21.84 -5.13
N LYS A 788 13.57 23.10 -5.51
CA LYS A 788 13.99 24.24 -4.70
C LYS A 788 13.46 24.28 -3.26
N PRO A 789 12.21 23.97 -2.88
CA PRO A 789 11.81 23.99 -1.47
C PRO A 789 12.58 22.98 -0.61
N VAL A 790 12.87 21.76 -1.09
CA VAL A 790 13.63 20.78 -0.28
C VAL A 790 15.10 21.17 -0.21
N LEU A 791 15.68 21.52 -1.36
CA LEU A 791 17.07 22.00 -1.46
C LEU A 791 17.28 23.29 -0.68
N TYR A 792 16.48 24.34 -0.94
CA TYR A 792 16.51 25.60 -0.19
C TYR A 792 16.14 25.42 1.27
N THR A 793 15.22 24.55 1.69
CA THR A 793 15.03 24.33 3.14
C THR A 793 16.31 23.82 3.78
N LEU A 794 17.01 22.88 3.14
CA LEU A 794 18.28 22.36 3.63
C LEU A 794 19.44 23.38 3.53
N GLU A 795 19.51 24.18 2.46
CA GLU A 795 20.53 25.24 2.26
C GLU A 795 20.27 26.48 3.13
N PHE A 796 19.01 26.87 3.34
CA PHE A 796 18.60 27.95 4.24
C PHE A 796 18.85 27.57 5.70
N ILE A 797 18.56 26.33 6.08
CA ILE A 797 18.90 25.81 7.41
C ILE A 797 20.42 25.71 7.60
N LYS A 798 21.20 25.39 6.55
CA LYS A 798 22.66 25.56 6.60
C LYS A 798 23.08 27.02 6.81
N LEU A 799 22.56 27.96 6.02
CA LEU A 799 22.87 29.39 6.13
C LEU A 799 22.56 29.94 7.52
N ILE A 800 21.44 29.52 8.12
CA ILE A 800 21.07 29.82 9.51
C ILE A 800 22.07 29.20 10.49
N ASN A 801 22.37 27.89 10.39
CA ASN A 801 23.30 27.22 11.29
C ASN A 801 24.76 27.70 11.16
N HIS A 802 25.15 28.27 10.02
CA HIS A 802 26.43 28.94 9.81
C HIS A 802 26.41 30.44 10.16
N GLY A 803 25.32 30.96 10.74
CA GLY A 803 25.24 32.32 11.28
C GLY A 803 25.11 33.44 10.25
N VAL A 804 24.82 33.13 8.98
CA VAL A 804 24.70 34.13 7.90
C VAL A 804 23.34 34.83 7.96
N CYS A 805 23.22 35.79 8.86
CA CYS A 805 21.98 36.53 9.10
C CYS A 805 21.82 37.71 8.12
N PHE A 806 20.92 37.60 7.14
CA PHE A 806 20.51 38.72 6.28
C PHE A 806 19.00 38.69 5.95
N HIS A 807 18.42 39.87 5.72
CA HIS A 807 16.98 40.08 5.48
C HIS A 807 16.51 39.49 4.13
N LEU A 808 15.77 38.36 4.16
CA LEU A 808 15.03 37.85 2.98
C LEU A 808 13.60 37.33 3.30
N THR A 809 13.15 37.45 4.55
CA THR A 809 11.95 36.76 5.09
C THR A 809 10.59 37.31 4.63
N LYS A 810 10.52 38.22 3.65
CA LYS A 810 9.30 38.98 3.33
C LYS A 810 8.74 38.88 1.91
N VAL A 811 9.37 38.12 1.00
CA VAL A 811 8.97 38.06 -0.42
C VAL A 811 8.35 36.70 -0.80
N PHE A 812 8.96 35.58 -0.41
CA PHE A 812 8.65 34.27 -1.00
C PHE A 812 7.37 33.57 -0.53
N THR A 813 6.61 34.13 0.42
CA THR A 813 5.38 33.50 0.95
C THR A 813 4.08 34.02 0.33
N SER A 814 4.04 35.22 -0.26
CA SER A 814 2.76 35.83 -0.70
C SER A 814 2.30 35.33 -2.09
N GLU A 815 3.21 35.26 -3.07
CA GLU A 815 2.83 34.93 -4.45
C GLU A 815 2.34 33.48 -4.60
N PHE A 816 2.95 32.52 -3.90
CA PHE A 816 2.66 31.10 -4.14
C PHE A 816 1.31 30.60 -3.62
N LEU A 817 0.72 31.28 -2.63
CA LEU A 817 -0.53 30.85 -2.00
C LEU A 817 -1.79 31.41 -2.69
N SER A 818 -1.62 32.32 -3.67
CA SER A 818 -2.72 32.95 -4.41
C SER A 818 -3.28 32.09 -5.58
N ARG A 819 -2.69 30.92 -5.89
CA ARG A 819 -3.09 30.08 -7.04
C ARG A 819 -3.16 28.57 -6.76
N ARG A 820 -3.91 28.13 -5.74
CA ARG A 820 -4.55 26.79 -5.72
C ARG A 820 -5.65 26.68 -4.65
N ILE A 821 -6.91 26.74 -5.07
CA ILE A 821 -8.07 26.33 -4.25
C ILE A 821 -8.91 25.37 -5.10
N PHE A 822 -8.86 24.07 -4.81
CA PHE A 822 -10.01 23.18 -4.59
C PHE A 822 -9.58 21.70 -4.43
N LYS A 823 -10.40 20.93 -3.69
CA LYS A 823 -10.39 19.46 -3.55
C LYS A 823 -9.07 18.78 -3.17
N THR A 824 -8.84 18.67 -1.86
CA THR A 824 -8.41 17.41 -1.23
C THR A 824 -9.51 16.95 -0.27
N ARG A 825 -9.77 15.63 -0.19
CA ARG A 825 -10.57 15.04 0.89
C ARG A 825 -9.67 14.91 2.12
N PHE A 826 -10.23 15.14 3.31
CA PHE A 826 -9.63 14.72 4.56
C PHE A 826 -10.30 13.43 4.99
N ASP A 827 -9.62 12.31 4.75
CA ASP A 827 -10.08 11.01 5.22
C ASP A 827 -9.65 10.84 6.69
N PHE A 828 -10.53 11.27 7.60
CA PHE A 828 -10.51 10.75 8.97
C PHE A 828 -11.21 9.38 8.97
N PRO A 829 -10.76 8.39 9.76
CA PRO A 829 -11.54 7.19 9.99
C PRO A 829 -12.90 7.57 10.61
N ASN A 830 -13.99 7.01 10.07
CA ASN A 830 -15.33 7.31 10.55
C ASN A 830 -15.57 6.70 11.94
N ALA A 831 -16.17 7.49 12.83
CA ALA A 831 -16.82 7.08 14.07
C ALA A 831 -18.05 7.97 14.27
#